data_AF-A0A1G7A1A2-F1
#
_entry.id   AF-A0A1G7A1A2-F1
#
_cell.length_a   1.000
_cell.length_b   1.000
_cell.length_c   1.000
_cell.angle_alpha   90.00
_cell.angle_beta   90.00
_cell.angle_gamma   90.00
#
_symmetry.space_group_name_H-M   'P 1'
#
loop_
_entity.id
_entity.type
_entity.pdbx_description
1 polymer ?
#
loop_
_entity_poly.entity_id
_entity_poly.type
_entity_poly.pdbx_seq_one_letter_code
_entity_poly.pdbx_strand_id
1 'polypeptide(L)'
;MTAKEKIKSLAVRLCERIFSRDVAKFLGGGALAAAVLTIVVLFAGSWGYATGLFTSYFTNPLTLLLNFLPIYGCVLLFGLILQSLRLSVFISGLFWMGIAVANMAMINWRHAALKPDDFALIIPTLKILPHYMHDMDFSLLFYALAGIAGLALFARFMPKTKFHPISRLLAGLLVVAIAAGTGNVVYASTPLYKEQYLKNQQQWCDSTGITYRLHSDRYQANGVVYSMSYNTKFSLYDDEAGYNAANGKALAEKYGSQPIPANQKVHVITILLESYMDFSSAAKPSTLQFPGENPYDPLHALQARCISGNMISDVYGGGTINIETGVLTGLYKRDNYINHPGPSNVRYFLENGYRTVAMHPNDGYFYSRFDRNPNLGFENFLYTQNHFKNNLSEYMPDAQFMPDIKAQLDRYKAQGPTFLYAANMQGHGPYNCVSIKDKEWFPFQEGMRRQAYVMLNNYFSDVSATGKALTNLIDSIENDDEPIVLLAFGDHSPRMEEGGYEILGLKAPDGTVQAKLNNYATPYLIYGNNAAKAMFNNSFTGQGPTADPEQLMSNILFKELGWHGNAYQAFMQDMGKRVTCQKNDFWVVDGVESVIYPTEVKPILDNLVDIDIFFKRQKYEPAKQIDERANVAKYESDSPAGADPDSSENAATRSQTGQAKGR
;
A
#
# COMPACT_ATOMS: atom_id res chain seq x y z
N MET A 1 -48.67 -51.13 3.54
CA MET A 1 -47.37 -50.43 3.56
C MET A 1 -47.20 -49.74 4.90
N THR A 2 -46.25 -50.22 5.71
CA THR A 2 -45.92 -49.63 7.01
C THR A 2 -45.25 -48.25 6.84
N ALA A 3 -45.27 -47.39 7.87
CA ALA A 3 -44.61 -46.09 7.81
C ALA A 3 -43.11 -46.20 7.44
N LYS A 4 -42.46 -47.29 7.90
CA LYS A 4 -41.07 -47.64 7.59
C LYS A 4 -40.86 -47.95 6.10
N GLU A 5 -41.79 -48.67 5.46
CA GLU A 5 -41.74 -48.94 4.02
C GLU A 5 -42.02 -47.70 3.17
N LYS A 6 -42.92 -46.82 3.62
CA LYS A 6 -43.15 -45.53 2.94
C LYS A 6 -41.90 -44.65 2.97
N ILE A 7 -41.24 -44.53 4.12
CA ILE A 7 -39.98 -43.79 4.28
C ILE A 7 -38.87 -44.40 3.41
N LYS A 8 -38.74 -45.74 3.41
CA LYS A 8 -37.73 -46.44 2.58
C LYS A 8 -37.99 -46.23 1.08
N SER A 9 -39.24 -46.30 0.63
CA SER A 9 -39.61 -46.04 -0.78
C SER A 9 -39.43 -44.57 -1.18
N LEU A 10 -39.60 -43.64 -0.22
CA LEU A 10 -39.38 -42.22 -0.43
C LEU A 10 -37.87 -41.95 -0.55
N ALA A 11 -37.05 -42.56 0.32
CA ALA A 11 -35.59 -42.47 0.28
C ALA A 11 -35.00 -43.07 -1.01
N VAL A 12 -35.49 -44.23 -1.45
CA VAL A 12 -35.05 -44.85 -2.72
C VAL A 12 -35.41 -43.97 -3.92
N ARG A 13 -36.66 -43.47 -3.99
CA ARG A 13 -37.07 -42.54 -5.07
C ARG A 13 -36.34 -41.20 -5.03
N LEU A 14 -35.94 -40.75 -3.83
CA LEU A 14 -35.09 -39.57 -3.66
C LEU A 14 -33.68 -39.84 -4.19
N CYS A 15 -33.08 -40.98 -3.84
CA CYS A 15 -31.77 -41.41 -4.36
C CYS A 15 -31.77 -41.55 -5.89
N GLU A 16 -32.76 -42.23 -6.49
CA GLU A 16 -32.84 -42.39 -7.95
C GLU A 16 -32.99 -41.05 -8.68
N ARG A 17 -33.67 -40.06 -8.08
CA ARG A 17 -33.76 -38.69 -8.61
C ARG A 17 -32.46 -37.90 -8.43
N ILE A 18 -31.78 -38.07 -7.29
CA ILE A 18 -30.51 -37.42 -6.97
C ILE A 18 -29.37 -37.95 -7.86
N PHE A 19 -29.36 -39.25 -8.21
CA PHE A 19 -28.37 -39.85 -9.10
C PHE A 19 -28.81 -39.93 -10.57
N SER A 20 -29.76 -39.08 -10.98
CA SER A 20 -30.22 -39.03 -12.36
C SER A 20 -29.10 -38.58 -13.32
N ARG A 21 -29.17 -39.05 -14.58
CA ARG A 21 -28.25 -38.63 -15.67
C ARG A 21 -28.17 -37.11 -15.81
N ASP A 22 -29.22 -36.38 -15.47
CA ASP A 22 -29.26 -34.92 -15.56
C ASP A 22 -28.48 -34.26 -14.41
N VAL A 23 -28.47 -34.84 -13.21
CA VAL A 23 -27.61 -34.38 -12.10
C VAL A 23 -26.14 -34.63 -12.43
N ALA A 24 -25.80 -35.80 -12.97
CA ALA A 24 -24.42 -36.11 -13.38
C ALA A 24 -23.93 -35.17 -14.50
N LYS A 25 -24.78 -34.88 -15.50
CA LYS A 25 -24.49 -33.88 -16.54
C LYS A 25 -24.34 -32.47 -16.00
N PHE A 26 -25.14 -32.10 -15.01
CA PHE A 26 -25.06 -30.79 -14.38
C PHE A 26 -23.78 -30.61 -13.57
N LEU A 27 -23.44 -31.56 -12.71
CA LEU A 27 -22.22 -31.53 -11.90
C LEU A 27 -20.98 -31.65 -12.77
N GLY A 28 -20.91 -32.66 -13.65
CA GLY A 28 -19.77 -32.88 -14.54
C GLY A 28 -19.60 -31.78 -15.58
N GLY A 29 -20.69 -31.36 -16.22
CA GLY A 29 -20.68 -30.23 -17.16
C GLY A 29 -20.33 -28.91 -16.48
N GLY A 30 -20.83 -28.68 -15.26
CA GLY A 30 -20.51 -27.51 -14.46
C GLY A 30 -19.06 -27.49 -14.02
N ALA A 31 -18.49 -28.63 -13.64
CA ALA A 31 -17.09 -28.76 -13.27
C ALA A 31 -16.16 -28.52 -14.46
N LEU A 32 -16.45 -29.13 -15.62
CA LEU A 32 -15.69 -28.86 -16.84
C LEU A 32 -15.76 -27.38 -17.22
N ALA A 33 -16.95 -26.78 -17.12
CA ALA A 33 -17.12 -25.37 -17.41
C ALA A 33 -16.34 -24.48 -16.46
N ALA A 34 -16.44 -24.71 -15.15
CA ALA A 34 -15.71 -23.97 -14.15
C ALA A 34 -14.19 -24.13 -14.30
N ALA A 35 -13.69 -25.29 -14.75
CA ALA A 35 -12.26 -25.49 -15.01
C ALA A 35 -11.76 -24.60 -16.15
N VAL A 36 -12.50 -24.56 -17.26
CA VAL A 36 -12.21 -23.65 -18.38
C VAL A 36 -12.27 -22.20 -17.91
N LEU A 37 -13.33 -21.81 -17.19
CA LEU A 37 -13.46 -20.45 -16.65
C LEU A 37 -12.27 -20.08 -15.76
N THR A 38 -11.83 -20.99 -14.88
CA THR A 38 -10.70 -20.76 -13.97
C THR A 38 -9.44 -20.44 -14.75
N ILE A 39 -9.14 -21.21 -15.81
CA ILE A 39 -7.96 -21.00 -16.65
C ILE A 39 -8.03 -19.62 -17.34
N VAL A 40 -9.18 -19.27 -17.93
CA VAL A 40 -9.32 -17.99 -18.64
C VAL A 40 -9.25 -16.80 -17.66
N VAL A 41 -9.85 -16.91 -16.48
CA VAL A 41 -9.82 -15.87 -15.43
C VAL A 41 -8.40 -15.68 -14.89
N LEU A 42 -7.66 -16.76 -14.65
CA LEU A 42 -6.25 -16.69 -14.24
C LEU A 42 -5.36 -16.09 -15.32
N PHE A 43 -5.60 -16.43 -16.60
CA PHE A 43 -4.89 -15.83 -17.72
C PHE A 43 -5.13 -14.32 -17.77
N ALA A 44 -6.40 -13.89 -17.77
CA ALA A 44 -6.76 -12.48 -17.79
C ALA A 44 -6.21 -11.71 -16.57
N GLY A 45 -6.28 -12.29 -15.38
CA GLY A 45 -5.79 -11.65 -14.15
C GLY A 45 -4.26 -11.57 -14.02
N SER A 46 -3.52 -12.41 -14.74
CA SER A 46 -2.04 -12.43 -14.73
C SER A 46 -1.40 -11.78 -15.96
N TRP A 47 -2.20 -11.41 -16.96
CA TRP A 47 -1.70 -10.81 -18.20
C TRP A 47 -0.93 -9.53 -17.92
N GLY A 48 0.25 -9.40 -18.55
CA GLY A 48 1.11 -8.22 -18.41
C GLY A 48 1.76 -8.02 -17.04
N TYR A 49 1.46 -8.87 -16.04
CA TYR A 49 2.00 -8.69 -14.69
C TYR A 49 3.45 -9.17 -14.56
N ALA A 50 3.69 -10.42 -14.93
CA ALA A 50 5.01 -11.05 -14.87
C ALA A 50 5.11 -12.20 -15.87
N THR A 51 6.24 -12.30 -16.56
CA THR A 51 6.53 -13.40 -17.48
C THR A 51 6.49 -14.73 -16.73
N GLY A 52 5.79 -15.73 -17.26
CA GLY A 52 5.72 -17.07 -16.66
C GLY A 52 4.73 -17.24 -15.49
N LEU A 53 4.11 -16.16 -14.98
CA LEU A 53 3.12 -16.26 -13.89
C LEU A 53 1.90 -17.09 -14.27
N PHE A 54 1.41 -16.97 -15.50
CA PHE A 54 0.25 -17.77 -15.92
C PHE A 54 0.58 -19.28 -15.92
N THR A 55 1.73 -19.65 -16.47
CA THR A 55 2.18 -21.04 -16.50
C THR A 55 2.47 -21.59 -15.11
N SER A 56 2.87 -20.72 -14.17
CA SER A 56 3.17 -21.12 -12.80
C SER A 56 1.96 -21.54 -11.98
N TYR A 57 0.73 -21.25 -12.42
CA TYR A 57 -0.44 -21.78 -11.71
C TYR A 57 -0.59 -23.30 -11.88
N PHE A 58 -0.07 -23.89 -12.97
CA PHE A 58 -0.30 -25.30 -13.32
C PHE A 58 0.59 -26.31 -12.58
N THR A 59 1.55 -25.80 -11.84
CA THR A 59 2.56 -26.56 -11.11
C THR A 59 2.19 -26.74 -9.64
N ASN A 60 1.24 -25.96 -9.14
CA ASN A 60 0.64 -26.11 -7.83
C ASN A 60 -0.86 -26.44 -7.94
N PRO A 61 -1.23 -27.74 -7.92
CA PRO A 61 -2.62 -28.17 -8.06
C PRO A 61 -3.56 -27.56 -7.02
N LEU A 62 -3.07 -27.25 -5.82
CA LEU A 62 -3.88 -26.63 -4.77
C LEU A 62 -4.24 -25.19 -5.11
N THR A 63 -3.35 -24.42 -5.75
CA THR A 63 -3.66 -23.05 -6.23
C THR A 63 -4.78 -23.08 -7.26
N LEU A 64 -4.71 -24.00 -8.23
CA LEU A 64 -5.76 -24.17 -9.22
C LEU A 64 -7.09 -24.55 -8.55
N LEU A 65 -7.06 -25.46 -7.60
CA LEU A 65 -8.26 -25.90 -6.88
C LEU A 65 -8.91 -24.74 -6.10
N LEU A 66 -8.09 -23.90 -5.43
CA LEU A 66 -8.57 -22.75 -4.65
C LEU A 66 -9.15 -21.63 -5.54
N ASN A 67 -8.68 -21.48 -6.78
CA ASN A 67 -9.30 -20.56 -7.74
C ASN A 67 -10.54 -21.20 -8.41
N PHE A 68 -10.57 -22.52 -8.55
CA PHE A 68 -11.66 -23.26 -9.19
C PHE A 68 -12.92 -23.36 -8.35
N LEU A 69 -12.80 -23.69 -7.06
CA LEU A 69 -13.94 -24.00 -6.21
C LEU A 69 -14.94 -22.83 -6.08
N PRO A 70 -14.54 -21.55 -5.94
CA PRO A 70 -15.48 -20.44 -5.89
C PRO A 70 -16.23 -20.26 -7.22
N ILE A 71 -15.52 -20.40 -8.35
CA ILE A 71 -16.13 -20.37 -9.68
C ILE A 71 -17.14 -21.51 -9.83
N TYR A 72 -16.77 -22.73 -9.46
CA TYR A 72 -17.64 -23.89 -9.55
C TYR A 72 -18.87 -23.74 -8.65
N GLY A 73 -18.70 -23.23 -7.42
CA GLY A 73 -19.79 -22.89 -6.52
C GLY A 73 -20.79 -21.92 -7.15
N CYS A 74 -20.32 -20.85 -7.78
CA CYS A 74 -21.18 -19.91 -8.52
C CYS A 74 -21.91 -20.59 -9.69
N VAL A 75 -21.21 -21.43 -10.47
CA VAL A 75 -21.80 -22.16 -11.61
C VAL A 75 -22.90 -23.13 -11.14
N LEU A 76 -22.71 -23.80 -10.01
CA LEU A 76 -23.74 -24.65 -9.43
C LEU A 76 -24.92 -23.82 -8.91
N LEU A 77 -24.64 -22.76 -8.15
CA LEU A 77 -25.68 -21.92 -7.53
C LEU A 77 -26.57 -21.24 -8.59
N PHE A 78 -25.98 -20.55 -9.57
CA PHE A 78 -26.74 -19.93 -10.65
C PHE A 78 -27.39 -20.99 -11.56
N GLY A 79 -26.78 -22.15 -11.74
CA GLY A 79 -27.37 -23.26 -12.50
C GLY A 79 -28.66 -23.77 -11.86
N LEU A 80 -28.68 -23.86 -10.53
CA LEU A 80 -29.85 -24.21 -9.74
C LEU A 80 -30.91 -23.10 -9.75
N ILE A 81 -30.52 -21.83 -9.65
CA ILE A 81 -31.43 -20.67 -9.65
C ILE A 81 -32.08 -20.48 -11.02
N LEU A 82 -31.28 -20.46 -12.09
CA LEU A 82 -31.70 -20.14 -13.46
C LEU A 82 -32.23 -21.36 -14.22
N GLN A 83 -32.07 -22.57 -13.67
CA GLN A 83 -32.38 -23.84 -14.35
C GLN A 83 -31.72 -23.97 -15.73
N SER A 84 -30.51 -23.42 -15.85
CA SER A 84 -29.79 -23.37 -17.11
C SER A 84 -28.30 -23.31 -16.82
N LEU A 85 -27.59 -24.40 -17.12
CA LEU A 85 -26.14 -24.42 -17.02
C LEU A 85 -25.50 -23.42 -17.99
N ARG A 86 -26.15 -23.15 -19.14
CA ARG A 86 -25.71 -22.13 -20.10
C ARG A 86 -25.68 -20.74 -19.49
N LEU A 87 -26.82 -20.31 -18.94
CA LEU A 87 -26.93 -18.98 -18.34
C LEU A 87 -26.05 -18.87 -17.10
N SER A 88 -25.94 -19.96 -16.34
CA SER A 88 -25.05 -20.04 -15.19
C SER A 88 -23.59 -19.79 -15.57
N VAL A 89 -23.06 -20.55 -16.54
CA VAL A 89 -21.68 -20.40 -17.01
C VAL A 89 -21.44 -18.99 -17.57
N PHE A 90 -22.41 -18.44 -18.32
CA PHE A 90 -22.30 -17.08 -18.85
C PHE A 90 -22.23 -16.03 -17.74
N ILE A 91 -23.12 -16.08 -16.74
CA ILE A 91 -23.18 -15.09 -15.65
C ILE A 91 -22.00 -15.26 -14.69
N SER A 92 -21.65 -16.49 -14.30
CA SER A 92 -20.46 -16.75 -13.49
C SER A 92 -19.19 -16.31 -14.21
N GLY A 93 -19.09 -16.60 -15.51
CA GLY A 93 -17.96 -16.18 -16.34
C GLY A 93 -17.85 -14.66 -16.42
N LEU A 94 -18.96 -13.97 -16.69
CA LEU A 94 -19.00 -12.50 -16.75
C LEU A 94 -18.57 -11.87 -15.41
N PHE A 95 -19.05 -12.40 -14.30
CA PHE A 95 -18.69 -11.92 -12.96
C PHE A 95 -17.19 -12.07 -12.68
N TRP A 96 -16.63 -13.27 -12.81
CA TRP A 96 -15.22 -13.51 -12.48
C TRP A 96 -14.25 -12.91 -13.50
N MET A 97 -14.64 -12.82 -14.77
CA MET A 97 -13.87 -12.07 -15.78
C MET A 97 -13.86 -10.58 -15.46
N GLY A 98 -15.01 -10.02 -15.06
CA GLY A 98 -15.09 -8.63 -14.62
C GLY A 98 -14.16 -8.34 -13.44
N ILE A 99 -14.10 -9.24 -12.45
CA ILE A 99 -13.15 -9.14 -11.33
C ILE A 99 -11.70 -9.21 -11.82
N ALA A 100 -11.35 -10.13 -12.72
CA ALA A 100 -9.99 -10.24 -13.25
C ALA A 100 -9.55 -8.98 -14.01
N VAL A 101 -10.41 -8.47 -14.89
CA VAL A 101 -10.18 -7.25 -15.67
C VAL A 101 -10.07 -6.03 -14.75
N ALA A 102 -10.97 -5.92 -13.77
CA ALA A 102 -10.94 -4.83 -12.78
C ALA A 102 -9.67 -4.88 -11.92
N ASN A 103 -9.25 -6.07 -11.49
CA ASN A 103 -7.99 -6.24 -10.76
C ASN A 103 -6.78 -5.84 -11.61
N MET A 104 -6.73 -6.22 -12.88
CA MET A 104 -5.65 -5.83 -13.78
C MET A 104 -5.61 -4.30 -13.98
N ALA A 105 -6.76 -3.67 -14.20
CA ALA A 105 -6.87 -2.22 -14.31
C ALA A 105 -6.42 -1.52 -13.00
N MET A 106 -6.85 -2.02 -11.85
CA MET A 106 -6.46 -1.48 -10.53
C MET A 106 -4.96 -1.60 -10.27
N ILE A 107 -4.34 -2.72 -10.63
CA ILE A 107 -2.89 -2.90 -10.52
C ILE A 107 -2.16 -1.91 -11.42
N ASN A 108 -2.61 -1.75 -12.67
CA ASN A 108 -1.94 -0.87 -13.64
C ASN A 108 -2.12 0.62 -13.31
N TRP A 109 -3.25 1.03 -12.76
CA TRP A 109 -3.55 2.45 -12.51
C TRP A 109 -3.24 2.90 -11.08
N ARG A 110 -3.40 2.02 -10.10
CA ARG A 110 -3.27 2.36 -8.66
C ARG A 110 -2.18 1.58 -7.95
N HIS A 111 -1.50 0.65 -8.62
CA HIS A 111 -0.50 -0.25 -8.03
C HIS A 111 -1.00 -0.99 -6.78
N ALA A 112 -2.30 -1.29 -6.76
CA ALA A 112 -2.98 -1.99 -5.68
C ALA A 112 -3.88 -3.08 -6.27
N ALA A 113 -3.90 -4.24 -5.61
CA ALA A 113 -4.81 -5.32 -5.97
C ALA A 113 -6.25 -4.96 -5.57
N LEU A 114 -7.23 -5.44 -6.34
CA LEU A 114 -8.64 -5.23 -6.06
C LEU A 114 -9.04 -5.90 -4.75
N LYS A 115 -9.74 -5.16 -3.90
CA LYS A 115 -10.30 -5.63 -2.63
C LYS A 115 -11.83 -5.51 -2.62
N PRO A 116 -12.52 -6.25 -1.74
CA PRO A 116 -13.98 -6.13 -1.56
C PRO A 116 -14.46 -4.69 -1.30
N ASP A 117 -13.70 -3.90 -0.53
CA ASP A 117 -14.09 -2.53 -0.21
C ASP A 117 -14.04 -1.58 -1.41
N ASP A 118 -13.27 -1.91 -2.45
CA ASP A 118 -13.21 -1.10 -3.68
C ASP A 118 -14.55 -1.12 -4.45
N PHE A 119 -15.41 -2.11 -4.22
CA PHE A 119 -16.75 -2.14 -4.82
C PHE A 119 -17.65 -1.02 -4.28
N ALA A 120 -17.42 -0.55 -3.05
CA ALA A 120 -18.10 0.63 -2.53
C ALA A 120 -17.66 1.92 -3.26
N LEU A 121 -16.49 1.90 -3.91
CA LEU A 121 -15.87 3.02 -4.61
C LEU A 121 -16.02 2.93 -6.13
N ILE A 122 -16.86 2.04 -6.63
CA ILE A 122 -17.04 1.84 -8.07
C ILE A 122 -17.57 3.11 -8.77
N ILE A 123 -18.46 3.88 -8.11
CA ILE A 123 -19.01 5.12 -8.66
C ILE A 123 -17.93 6.23 -8.76
N PRO A 124 -17.16 6.55 -7.69
CA PRO A 124 -15.99 7.42 -7.80
C PRO A 124 -14.99 6.96 -8.87
N THR A 125 -14.72 5.65 -8.95
CA THR A 125 -13.78 5.06 -9.90
C THR A 125 -14.24 5.24 -11.36
N LEU A 126 -15.54 5.14 -11.63
CA LEU A 126 -16.08 5.43 -12.97
C LEU A 126 -15.94 6.90 -13.37
N LYS A 127 -15.93 7.84 -12.41
CA LYS A 127 -15.76 9.28 -12.69
C LYS A 127 -14.35 9.64 -13.12
N ILE A 128 -13.35 8.88 -12.67
CA ILE A 128 -11.94 9.09 -13.03
C ILE A 128 -11.55 8.32 -14.29
N LEU A 129 -12.36 7.34 -14.73
CA LEU A 129 -12.10 6.51 -15.91
C LEU A 129 -11.71 7.32 -17.16
N PRO A 130 -12.35 8.46 -17.50
CA PRO A 130 -11.95 9.26 -18.66
C PRO A 130 -10.51 9.79 -18.60
N HIS A 131 -9.93 9.95 -17.40
CA HIS A 131 -8.53 10.37 -17.23
C HIS A 131 -7.55 9.27 -17.68
N TYR A 132 -7.93 8.00 -17.48
CA TYR A 132 -7.12 6.82 -17.84
C TYR A 132 -7.43 6.28 -19.23
N MET A 133 -8.51 6.73 -19.86
CA MET A 133 -8.91 6.25 -21.19
C MET A 133 -7.93 6.62 -22.30
N HIS A 134 -7.12 7.67 -22.12
CA HIS A 134 -6.12 8.08 -23.11
C HIS A 134 -4.95 7.08 -23.19
N ASP A 135 -4.55 6.52 -22.05
CA ASP A 135 -3.41 5.58 -21.93
C ASP A 135 -3.87 4.12 -21.75
N MET A 136 -5.18 3.88 -21.92
CA MET A 136 -5.77 2.56 -21.74
C MET A 136 -5.31 1.64 -22.87
N ASP A 137 -4.60 0.57 -22.50
CA ASP A 137 -4.31 -0.51 -23.43
C ASP A 137 -5.63 -1.18 -23.88
N PHE A 138 -6.05 -0.88 -25.11
CA PHE A 138 -7.25 -1.45 -25.73
C PHE A 138 -7.18 -2.98 -25.85
N SER A 139 -6.01 -3.59 -25.65
CA SER A 139 -5.89 -5.05 -25.50
C SER A 139 -6.80 -5.56 -24.39
N LEU A 140 -6.94 -4.84 -23.26
CA LEU A 140 -7.81 -5.24 -22.14
C LEU A 140 -9.28 -5.30 -22.54
N LEU A 141 -9.75 -4.30 -23.29
CA LEU A 141 -11.11 -4.26 -23.82
C LEU A 141 -11.33 -5.38 -24.84
N PHE A 142 -10.35 -5.63 -25.71
CA PHE A 142 -10.39 -6.75 -26.65
C PHE A 142 -10.45 -8.11 -25.91
N TYR A 143 -9.64 -8.34 -24.88
CA TYR A 143 -9.66 -9.57 -24.10
C TYR A 143 -10.98 -9.73 -23.33
N ALA A 144 -11.52 -8.64 -22.77
CA ALA A 144 -12.82 -8.67 -22.12
C ALA A 144 -13.93 -9.06 -23.11
N LEU A 145 -13.96 -8.45 -24.30
CA LEU A 145 -14.97 -8.73 -25.33
C LEU A 145 -14.81 -10.13 -25.95
N ALA A 146 -13.57 -10.54 -26.26
CA ALA A 146 -13.26 -11.88 -26.75
C ALA A 146 -13.58 -12.95 -25.70
N GLY A 147 -13.30 -12.66 -24.42
CA GLY A 147 -13.70 -13.46 -23.28
C GLY A 147 -15.21 -13.62 -23.22
N ILE A 148 -15.98 -12.53 -23.26
CA ILE A 148 -17.46 -12.57 -23.27
C ILE A 148 -18.01 -13.35 -24.47
N ALA A 149 -17.46 -13.15 -25.66
CA ALA A 149 -17.88 -13.89 -26.86
C ALA A 149 -17.56 -15.39 -26.76
N GLY A 150 -16.35 -15.73 -26.30
CA GLY A 150 -15.93 -17.10 -26.02
C GLY A 150 -16.79 -17.77 -24.95
N LEU A 151 -17.14 -17.05 -23.88
CA LEU A 151 -18.04 -17.50 -22.82
C LEU A 151 -19.45 -17.79 -23.35
N ALA A 152 -19.99 -16.92 -24.20
CA ALA A 152 -21.31 -17.11 -24.80
C ALA A 152 -21.34 -18.33 -25.74
N LEU A 153 -20.29 -18.53 -26.54
CA LEU A 153 -20.12 -19.71 -27.40
C LEU A 153 -19.97 -20.98 -26.57
N PHE A 154 -19.11 -20.97 -25.56
CA PHE A 154 -18.88 -22.09 -24.67
C PHE A 154 -20.14 -22.50 -23.89
N ALA A 155 -20.87 -21.52 -23.36
CA ALA A 155 -22.14 -21.72 -22.69
C ALA A 155 -23.19 -22.37 -23.59
N ARG A 156 -23.16 -22.14 -24.92
CA ARG A 156 -24.12 -22.76 -25.85
C ARG A 156 -24.00 -24.28 -25.92
N PHE A 157 -22.83 -24.83 -25.66
CA PHE A 157 -22.59 -26.28 -25.64
C PHE A 157 -23.04 -26.94 -24.33
N MET A 158 -23.41 -26.17 -23.30
CA MET A 158 -23.86 -26.74 -22.03
C MET A 158 -25.30 -27.30 -22.11
N PRO A 159 -25.63 -28.39 -21.39
CA PRO A 159 -26.97 -28.96 -21.39
C PRO A 159 -28.00 -28.03 -20.73
N LYS A 160 -29.27 -28.16 -21.15
CA LYS A 160 -30.40 -27.62 -20.37
C LYS A 160 -30.71 -28.61 -19.25
N THR A 161 -30.80 -28.13 -18.02
CA THR A 161 -31.01 -28.96 -16.84
C THR A 161 -32.21 -28.43 -16.06
N LYS A 162 -33.25 -29.26 -15.91
CA LYS A 162 -34.44 -28.91 -15.11
C LYS A 162 -34.45 -29.76 -13.85
N PHE A 163 -34.63 -29.12 -12.71
CA PHE A 163 -34.69 -29.78 -11.41
C PHE A 163 -36.01 -29.50 -10.73
N HIS A 164 -36.47 -30.45 -9.91
CA HIS A 164 -37.65 -30.28 -9.09
C HIS A 164 -37.41 -29.18 -8.02
N PRO A 165 -38.39 -28.32 -7.70
CA PRO A 165 -38.21 -27.18 -6.79
C PRO A 165 -37.57 -27.52 -5.44
N ILE A 166 -38.01 -28.61 -4.80
CA ILE A 166 -37.46 -29.04 -3.49
C ILE A 166 -35.99 -29.47 -3.61
N SER A 167 -35.64 -30.25 -4.65
CA SER A 167 -34.26 -30.67 -4.88
C SER A 167 -33.34 -29.48 -5.16
N ARG A 168 -33.86 -28.45 -5.84
CA ARG A 168 -33.12 -27.18 -6.07
C ARG A 168 -32.85 -26.44 -4.78
N LEU A 169 -33.86 -26.31 -3.93
CA LEU A 169 -33.71 -25.65 -2.63
C LEU A 169 -32.69 -26.37 -1.76
N LEU A 170 -32.82 -27.69 -1.61
CA LEU A 170 -31.89 -28.48 -0.80
C LEU A 170 -30.46 -28.47 -1.36
N ALA A 171 -30.29 -28.61 -2.68
CA ALA A 171 -28.97 -28.52 -3.32
C ALA A 171 -28.37 -27.12 -3.20
N GLY A 172 -29.19 -26.07 -3.34
CA GLY A 172 -28.75 -24.68 -3.18
C GLY A 172 -28.30 -24.39 -1.75
N LEU A 173 -29.09 -24.82 -0.76
CA LEU A 173 -28.72 -24.73 0.65
C LEU A 173 -27.43 -25.50 0.96
N LEU A 174 -27.24 -26.67 0.35
CA LEU A 174 -26.01 -27.43 0.50
C LEU A 174 -24.80 -26.70 -0.09
N VAL A 175 -24.92 -26.13 -1.30
CA VAL A 175 -23.85 -25.32 -1.93
C VAL A 175 -23.50 -24.12 -1.05
N VAL A 176 -24.50 -23.41 -0.53
CA VAL A 176 -24.29 -22.28 0.39
C VAL A 176 -23.65 -22.72 1.70
N ALA A 177 -24.07 -23.84 2.28
CA ALA A 177 -23.47 -24.38 3.50
C ALA A 177 -22.01 -24.79 3.30
N ILE A 178 -21.68 -25.41 2.16
CA ILE A 178 -20.30 -25.74 1.79
C ILE A 178 -19.48 -24.46 1.59
N ALA A 179 -20.03 -23.46 0.88
CA ALA A 179 -19.36 -22.17 0.68
C ALA A 179 -19.10 -21.46 2.02
N ALA A 180 -20.05 -21.44 2.95
CA ALA A 180 -19.88 -20.85 4.28
C ALA A 180 -18.84 -21.61 5.12
N GLY A 181 -18.89 -22.95 5.13
CA GLY A 181 -17.93 -23.78 5.86
C GLY A 181 -16.50 -23.63 5.32
N THR A 182 -16.34 -23.70 4.00
CA THR A 182 -15.02 -23.50 3.34
C THR A 182 -14.55 -22.05 3.39
N GLY A 183 -15.47 -21.08 3.37
CA GLY A 183 -15.18 -19.66 3.54
C GLY A 183 -14.38 -19.40 4.83
N ASN A 184 -14.87 -19.90 5.96
CA ASN A 184 -14.24 -19.67 7.26
C ASN A 184 -12.98 -20.52 7.49
N VAL A 185 -12.93 -21.75 6.98
CA VAL A 185 -11.84 -22.70 7.29
C VAL A 185 -10.69 -22.62 6.29
N VAL A 186 -11.01 -22.42 5.01
CA VAL A 186 -10.05 -22.47 3.89
C VAL A 186 -9.76 -21.08 3.37
N TYR A 187 -10.79 -20.36 2.95
CA TYR A 187 -10.60 -19.05 2.30
C TYR A 187 -10.21 -17.95 3.28
N ALA A 188 -10.60 -18.02 4.55
CA ALA A 188 -10.16 -17.07 5.57
C ALA A 188 -8.80 -17.42 6.23
N SER A 189 -8.23 -18.61 5.94
CA SER A 189 -7.03 -19.12 6.61
C SER A 189 -5.76 -18.35 6.22
N THR A 190 -5.25 -17.52 7.13
CA THR A 190 -3.95 -16.83 6.96
C THR A 190 -2.78 -17.82 6.79
N PRO A 191 -2.66 -18.90 7.58
CA PRO A 191 -1.58 -19.86 7.40
C PRO A 191 -1.58 -20.50 6.01
N LEU A 192 -2.76 -20.92 5.52
CA LEU A 192 -2.89 -21.54 4.20
C LEU A 192 -2.55 -20.54 3.08
N TYR A 193 -3.08 -19.33 3.16
CA TYR A 193 -2.80 -18.28 2.18
C TYR A 193 -1.29 -17.97 2.12
N LYS A 194 -0.64 -17.93 3.30
CA LYS A 194 0.81 -17.71 3.44
C LYS A 194 1.63 -18.84 2.84
N GLU A 195 1.30 -20.08 3.21
CA GLU A 195 1.95 -21.26 2.66
C GLU A 195 1.87 -21.29 1.13
N GLN A 196 0.70 -20.93 0.59
CA GLN A 196 0.45 -20.99 -0.84
C GLN A 196 1.29 -20.00 -1.63
N TYR A 197 1.37 -18.72 -1.20
CA TYR A 197 2.19 -17.76 -1.93
C TYR A 197 3.68 -18.04 -1.76
N LEU A 198 4.12 -18.56 -0.60
CA LEU A 198 5.52 -18.92 -0.38
C LEU A 198 5.94 -20.10 -1.26
N LYS A 199 5.10 -21.15 -1.34
CA LYS A 199 5.34 -22.29 -2.22
C LYS A 199 5.39 -21.89 -3.68
N ASN A 200 4.44 -21.07 -4.11
CA ASN A 200 4.44 -20.57 -5.47
C ASN A 200 5.71 -19.74 -5.69
N GLN A 201 6.02 -18.78 -4.82
CA GLN A 201 7.20 -17.96 -5.00
C GLN A 201 8.52 -18.75 -5.02
N GLN A 202 8.72 -19.73 -4.12
CA GLN A 202 9.93 -20.56 -4.11
C GLN A 202 10.16 -21.30 -5.43
N GLN A 203 9.08 -21.65 -6.13
CA GLN A 203 9.16 -22.34 -7.41
C GLN A 203 9.39 -21.39 -8.60
N TRP A 204 9.05 -20.10 -8.49
CA TRP A 204 8.95 -19.16 -9.62
C TRP A 204 9.76 -17.88 -9.50
N CYS A 205 10.39 -17.61 -8.35
CA CYS A 205 11.09 -16.34 -8.07
C CYS A 205 12.07 -15.99 -9.19
N ASP A 206 12.87 -16.98 -9.60
CA ASP A 206 13.94 -16.81 -10.60
C ASP A 206 13.40 -16.61 -12.02
N SER A 207 12.21 -17.15 -12.34
CA SER A 207 11.64 -17.10 -13.70
C SER A 207 10.63 -15.97 -13.91
N THR A 208 10.03 -15.44 -12.83
CA THR A 208 8.92 -14.47 -12.89
C THR A 208 9.27 -13.09 -12.35
N GLY A 209 10.30 -12.97 -11.50
CA GLY A 209 10.64 -11.71 -10.81
C GLY A 209 9.65 -11.30 -9.71
N ILE A 210 8.69 -12.17 -9.35
CA ILE A 210 7.72 -11.95 -8.28
C ILE A 210 8.34 -12.28 -6.92
N THR A 211 8.11 -11.43 -5.92
CA THR A 211 8.64 -11.57 -4.56
C THR A 211 7.54 -11.78 -3.51
N TYR A 212 7.78 -12.68 -2.54
CA TYR A 212 6.88 -12.84 -1.38
C TYR A 212 6.81 -11.60 -0.50
N ARG A 213 7.67 -10.60 -0.74
CA ARG A 213 7.77 -9.42 0.09
C ARG A 213 6.73 -8.35 -0.28
N LEU A 214 6.23 -8.36 -1.51
CA LEU A 214 5.22 -7.41 -2.00
C LEU A 214 3.79 -7.98 -1.87
N HIS A 215 2.84 -7.13 -1.48
CA HIS A 215 1.44 -7.55 -1.32
C HIS A 215 0.78 -7.91 -2.66
N SER A 216 0.97 -7.10 -3.71
CA SER A 216 0.45 -7.36 -5.06
C SER A 216 1.00 -8.68 -5.61
N ASP A 217 2.27 -8.97 -5.35
CA ASP A 217 2.92 -10.22 -5.74
C ASP A 217 2.34 -11.43 -5.02
N ARG A 218 2.07 -11.33 -3.71
CA ARG A 218 1.36 -12.38 -2.95
C ARG A 218 -0.03 -12.63 -3.53
N TYR A 219 -0.74 -11.55 -3.84
CA TYR A 219 -2.09 -11.60 -4.41
C TYR A 219 -2.08 -12.30 -5.78
N GLN A 220 -1.13 -11.95 -6.64
CA GLN A 220 -0.99 -12.53 -7.97
C GLN A 220 -0.46 -13.97 -7.91
N ALA A 221 0.52 -14.27 -7.06
CA ALA A 221 1.03 -15.63 -6.88
C ALA A 221 -0.06 -16.63 -6.46
N ASN A 222 -1.05 -16.19 -5.68
CA ASN A 222 -2.18 -17.02 -5.25
C ASN A 222 -3.35 -17.07 -6.25
N GLY A 223 -3.34 -16.20 -7.26
CA GLY A 223 -4.38 -16.09 -8.28
C GLY A 223 -5.56 -15.23 -7.84
N VAL A 224 -6.13 -14.48 -8.80
CA VAL A 224 -7.12 -13.43 -8.55
C VAL A 224 -8.37 -13.89 -7.79
N VAL A 225 -8.87 -15.11 -8.05
CA VAL A 225 -10.12 -15.60 -7.43
C VAL A 225 -9.88 -16.01 -5.99
N TYR A 226 -8.81 -16.77 -5.73
CA TYR A 226 -8.47 -17.18 -4.38
C TYR A 226 -8.13 -15.95 -3.53
N SER A 227 -7.32 -15.03 -4.05
CA SER A 227 -6.94 -13.81 -3.35
C SER A 227 -8.14 -12.88 -3.10
N MET A 228 -9.04 -12.70 -4.06
CA MET A 228 -10.28 -11.95 -3.84
C MET A 228 -11.14 -12.59 -2.74
N SER A 229 -11.29 -13.91 -2.78
CA SER A 229 -12.05 -14.67 -1.78
C SER A 229 -11.40 -14.65 -0.39
N TYR A 230 -10.06 -14.63 -0.31
CA TYR A 230 -9.33 -14.45 0.94
C TYR A 230 -9.56 -13.07 1.53
N ASN A 231 -9.59 -12.04 0.68
CA ASN A 231 -9.75 -10.67 1.13
C ASN A 231 -11.16 -10.34 1.64
N THR A 232 -12.19 -11.16 1.38
CA THR A 232 -13.54 -10.96 1.95
C THR A 232 -13.60 -11.12 3.46
N LYS A 233 -12.57 -11.71 4.08
CA LYS A 233 -12.49 -11.80 5.53
C LYS A 233 -12.16 -10.47 6.20
N PHE A 234 -11.56 -9.54 5.45
CA PHE A 234 -11.21 -8.21 5.94
C PHE A 234 -12.41 -7.31 5.64
N SER A 235 -13.28 -7.11 6.62
CA SER A 235 -14.41 -6.17 6.53
C SER A 235 -13.99 -4.79 7.03
N LEU A 236 -14.64 -3.72 6.55
CA LEU A 236 -14.53 -2.35 7.08
C LEU A 236 -14.67 -2.27 8.61
N TYR A 237 -15.38 -3.25 9.18
CA TYR A 237 -15.57 -3.42 10.60
C TYR A 237 -15.36 -4.90 10.91
N ASP A 238 -14.11 -5.34 10.96
CA ASP A 238 -13.81 -6.59 11.66
C ASP A 238 -14.37 -6.43 13.10
N ASP A 239 -15.49 -7.09 13.39
CA ASP A 239 -15.88 -7.42 14.76
C ASP A 239 -14.82 -8.41 15.24
N GLU A 240 -13.66 -7.90 15.65
CA GLU A 240 -12.60 -8.73 16.19
C GLU A 240 -13.15 -9.51 17.37
N ALA A 241 -12.93 -10.82 17.34
CA ALA A 241 -13.25 -11.69 18.46
C ALA A 241 -12.49 -11.17 19.70
N GLY A 242 -13.23 -10.57 20.64
CA GLY A 242 -12.65 -9.96 21.83
C GLY A 242 -12.88 -8.46 21.96
N TYR A 243 -13.39 -7.75 20.95
CA TYR A 243 -13.72 -6.32 21.07
C TYR A 243 -14.77 -6.07 22.17
N ASN A 244 -14.43 -5.19 23.10
CA ASN A 244 -15.29 -4.73 24.18
C ASN A 244 -15.61 -3.24 24.01
N ALA A 245 -16.79 -2.95 23.45
CA ALA A 245 -17.24 -1.57 23.22
C ALA A 245 -17.34 -0.73 24.50
N ALA A 246 -17.67 -1.34 25.64
CA ALA A 246 -17.73 -0.62 26.92
C ALA A 246 -16.32 -0.24 27.39
N ASN A 247 -15.33 -1.11 27.20
CA ASN A 247 -13.93 -0.82 27.53
C ASN A 247 -13.35 0.25 26.61
N GLY A 248 -13.56 0.15 25.29
CA GLY A 248 -13.11 1.16 24.33
C GLY A 248 -13.64 2.56 24.66
N LYS A 249 -14.93 2.65 25.03
CA LYS A 249 -15.55 3.89 25.51
C LYS A 249 -14.93 4.38 26.83
N ALA A 250 -14.77 3.50 27.81
CA ALA A 250 -14.17 3.85 29.11
C ALA A 250 -12.72 4.33 28.97
N LEU A 251 -11.94 3.74 28.06
CA LEU A 251 -10.60 4.20 27.72
C LEU A 251 -10.64 5.60 27.09
N ALA A 252 -11.52 5.84 26.13
CA ALA A 252 -11.69 7.17 25.54
C ALA A 252 -12.06 8.24 26.58
N GLU A 253 -12.94 7.90 27.55
CA GLU A 253 -13.30 8.79 28.66
C GLU A 253 -12.13 9.00 29.64
N LYS A 254 -11.37 7.94 29.95
CA LYS A 254 -10.20 7.98 30.85
C LYS A 254 -9.11 8.91 30.33
N TYR A 255 -8.73 8.79 29.06
CA TYR A 255 -7.64 9.59 28.50
C TYR A 255 -8.11 11.00 28.14
N GLY A 256 -9.34 11.17 27.65
CA GLY A 256 -9.90 12.46 27.27
C GLY A 256 -9.16 13.14 26.11
N SER A 257 -9.79 14.14 25.49
CA SER A 257 -9.15 14.90 24.40
C SER A 257 -8.65 16.24 24.89
N GLN A 258 -7.42 16.60 24.52
CA GLN A 258 -6.80 17.88 24.85
C GLN A 258 -6.45 18.66 23.58
N PRO A 259 -6.89 19.92 23.45
CA PRO A 259 -6.48 20.76 22.33
C PRO A 259 -4.99 21.11 22.45
N ILE A 260 -4.38 21.49 21.33
CA ILE A 260 -3.04 22.07 21.31
C ILE A 260 -3.12 23.45 21.99
N PRO A 261 -2.32 23.71 23.05
CA PRO A 261 -2.34 25.01 23.71
C PRO A 261 -2.01 26.15 22.73
N ALA A 262 -2.74 27.26 22.82
CA ALA A 262 -2.63 28.35 21.85
C ALA A 262 -1.20 28.94 21.77
N ASN A 263 -0.48 28.97 22.90
CA ASN A 263 0.90 29.44 23.01
C ASN A 263 1.95 28.38 22.66
N GLN A 264 1.53 27.18 22.27
CA GLN A 264 2.40 26.06 21.89
C GLN A 264 2.13 25.58 20.45
N LYS A 265 1.40 26.36 19.64
CA LYS A 265 1.21 26.02 18.22
C LYS A 265 2.50 26.26 17.45
N VAL A 266 2.84 25.29 16.60
CA VAL A 266 4.00 25.33 15.69
C VAL A 266 3.58 24.94 14.29
N HIS A 267 4.39 25.22 13.28
CA HIS A 267 4.22 24.56 12.00
C HIS A 267 4.89 23.19 12.02
N VAL A 268 4.22 22.21 11.44
CA VAL A 268 4.68 20.82 11.42
C VAL A 268 4.89 20.39 9.98
N ILE A 269 6.11 20.00 9.64
CA ILE A 269 6.45 19.36 8.37
C ILE A 269 6.64 17.87 8.64
N THR A 270 6.01 17.01 7.85
CA THR A 270 6.24 15.57 7.90
C THR A 270 6.62 15.07 6.52
N ILE A 271 7.78 14.41 6.40
CA ILE A 271 8.36 14.01 5.11
C ILE A 271 8.57 12.50 5.10
N LEU A 272 7.92 11.82 4.15
CA LEU A 272 8.22 10.45 3.80
C LEU A 272 9.36 10.43 2.79
N LEU A 273 10.42 9.69 3.12
CA LEU A 273 11.59 9.46 2.29
C LEU A 273 11.48 8.07 1.66
N GLU A 274 11.09 8.03 0.39
CA GLU A 274 10.87 6.83 -0.41
C GLU A 274 12.12 5.94 -0.46
N SER A 275 11.96 4.68 -0.05
CA SER A 275 12.98 3.65 -0.07
C SER A 275 14.30 4.02 0.64
N TYR A 276 14.25 4.97 1.57
CA TYR A 276 15.42 5.54 2.23
C TYR A 276 15.81 4.71 3.46
N MET A 277 16.82 3.86 3.31
CA MET A 277 17.30 2.96 4.36
C MET A 277 18.82 3.10 4.53
N ASP A 278 19.30 3.19 5.77
CA ASP A 278 20.73 3.25 6.06
C ASP A 278 21.36 1.85 6.09
N PHE A 279 22.07 1.46 5.04
CA PHE A 279 22.83 0.21 5.00
C PHE A 279 24.24 0.30 5.58
N SER A 280 24.70 1.49 5.95
CA SER A 280 26.05 1.72 6.50
C SER A 280 26.13 1.59 8.02
N SER A 281 24.99 1.43 8.71
CA SER A 281 24.95 1.22 10.16
C SER A 281 25.81 0.02 10.60
N ALA A 282 26.61 0.21 11.65
CA ALA A 282 27.49 -0.82 12.23
C ALA A 282 26.73 -2.07 12.74
N ALA A 283 25.41 -1.98 12.93
CA ALA A 283 24.57 -3.13 13.27
C ALA A 283 24.29 -4.04 12.07
N LYS A 284 24.49 -3.57 10.84
CA LYS A 284 24.23 -4.33 9.62
C LYS A 284 25.50 -5.04 9.15
N PRO A 285 25.39 -6.28 8.66
CA PRO A 285 26.51 -7.03 8.10
C PRO A 285 26.86 -6.51 6.70
N SER A 286 27.17 -5.21 6.56
CA SER A 286 27.58 -4.66 5.28
C SER A 286 29.01 -5.10 4.97
N THR A 287 29.18 -5.77 3.83
CA THR A 287 30.51 -6.05 3.27
C THR A 287 31.03 -4.86 2.43
N LEU A 288 30.20 -3.85 2.21
CA LEU A 288 30.52 -2.70 1.38
C LEU A 288 31.41 -1.71 2.13
N GLN A 289 32.49 -1.33 1.46
CA GLN A 289 33.35 -0.23 1.84
C GLN A 289 33.17 0.88 0.80
N PHE A 290 32.95 2.10 1.28
CA PHE A 290 32.93 3.30 0.46
C PHE A 290 34.33 3.92 0.53
N PRO A 291 35.20 3.75 -0.48
CA PRO A 291 36.59 4.19 -0.42
C PRO A 291 36.76 5.72 -0.44
N GLY A 292 35.70 6.46 -0.76
CA GLY A 292 35.64 7.92 -0.73
C GLY A 292 34.55 8.41 0.23
N GLU A 293 33.64 9.24 -0.27
CA GLU A 293 32.46 9.70 0.48
C GLU A 293 31.50 8.54 0.75
N ASN A 294 30.91 8.50 1.94
CA ASN A 294 29.82 7.59 2.24
C ASN A 294 28.51 8.26 1.78
N PRO A 295 27.67 7.59 0.96
CA PRO A 295 26.40 8.17 0.52
C PRO A 295 25.47 8.57 1.67
N TYR A 296 25.65 7.97 2.86
CA TYR A 296 24.89 8.25 4.08
C TYR A 296 25.45 9.37 4.97
N ASP A 297 26.60 9.97 4.62
CA ASP A 297 27.18 11.07 5.42
C ASP A 297 26.19 12.21 5.71
N PRO A 298 25.33 12.66 4.76
CA PRO A 298 24.32 13.67 5.06
C PRO A 298 23.29 13.20 6.11
N LEU A 299 22.86 11.92 6.07
CA LEU A 299 21.95 11.36 7.08
C LEU A 299 22.62 11.34 8.46
N HIS A 300 23.86 10.86 8.55
CA HIS A 300 24.59 10.76 9.82
C HIS A 300 24.84 12.14 10.43
N ALA A 301 25.14 13.14 9.60
CA ALA A 301 25.25 14.53 10.05
C ALA A 301 23.91 15.07 10.60
N LEU A 302 22.80 14.74 9.96
CA LEU A 302 21.46 15.11 10.45
C LEU A 302 21.08 14.39 11.75
N GLN A 303 21.44 13.12 11.92
CA GLN A 303 21.18 12.38 13.16
C GLN A 303 21.83 13.03 14.38
N ALA A 304 22.96 13.73 14.22
CA ALA A 304 23.61 14.48 15.29
C ALA A 304 22.87 15.79 15.68
N ARG A 305 21.99 16.30 14.79
CA ARG A 305 21.22 17.55 14.98
C ARG A 305 19.74 17.31 15.30
N CYS A 306 19.32 16.05 15.36
CA CYS A 306 17.94 15.63 15.47
C CYS A 306 17.76 14.61 16.61
N ILE A 307 16.53 14.42 17.05
CA ILE A 307 16.15 13.14 17.67
C ILE A 307 16.08 12.14 16.53
N SER A 308 16.79 11.01 16.64
CA SER A 308 16.83 10.01 15.57
C SER A 308 16.67 8.59 16.09
N GLY A 309 16.04 7.73 15.30
CA GLY A 309 15.81 6.34 15.67
C GLY A 309 15.42 5.48 14.49
N ASN A 310 15.04 4.24 14.79
CA ASN A 310 14.62 3.25 13.79
C ASN A 310 13.10 3.13 13.78
N MET A 311 12.50 3.26 12.60
CA MET A 311 11.12 2.85 12.36
C MET A 311 11.12 1.44 11.80
N ILE A 312 10.29 0.55 12.36
CA ILE A 312 10.13 -0.82 11.83
C ILE A 312 9.06 -0.82 10.75
N SER A 313 9.52 -0.82 9.50
CA SER A 313 8.69 -1.02 8.33
C SER A 313 8.19 -2.47 8.27
N ASP A 314 6.91 -2.67 7.96
CA ASP A 314 6.35 -4.02 7.72
C ASP A 314 6.07 -4.28 6.24
N VAL A 315 6.57 -3.39 5.38
CA VAL A 315 6.51 -3.52 3.92
C VAL A 315 7.93 -3.49 3.34
N TYR A 316 8.05 -3.82 2.07
CA TYR A 316 9.34 -3.98 1.40
C TYR A 316 9.20 -3.65 -0.07
N GLY A 317 10.07 -2.78 -0.59
CA GLY A 317 10.14 -2.45 -2.02
C GLY A 317 8.83 -1.95 -2.63
N GLY A 318 7.91 -1.49 -1.80
CA GLY A 318 6.54 -1.10 -2.13
C GLY A 318 5.62 -1.24 -0.91
N GLY A 319 4.50 -0.53 -0.93
CA GLY A 319 3.56 -0.46 0.19
C GLY A 319 3.71 0.78 1.06
N THR A 320 4.37 1.83 0.55
CA THR A 320 4.47 3.19 1.10
C THR A 320 3.19 3.64 1.79
N ILE A 321 2.03 3.38 1.16
CA ILE A 321 0.72 3.75 1.68
C ILE A 321 0.42 3.16 3.07
N ASN A 322 0.91 1.97 3.39
CA ASN A 322 0.70 1.36 4.71
C ASN A 322 1.51 2.10 5.77
N ILE A 323 2.73 2.50 5.45
CA ILE A 323 3.61 3.24 6.37
C ILE A 323 3.10 4.66 6.55
N GLU A 324 2.79 5.35 5.45
CA GLU A 324 2.11 6.64 5.41
C GLU A 324 0.84 6.62 6.28
N THR A 325 0.00 5.58 6.15
CA THR A 325 -1.21 5.43 6.98
C THR A 325 -0.88 5.32 8.45
N GLY A 326 0.07 4.46 8.82
CA GLY A 326 0.48 4.30 10.21
C GLY A 326 0.87 5.63 10.83
N VAL A 327 1.78 6.37 10.19
CA VAL A 327 2.21 7.70 10.67
C VAL A 327 1.06 8.70 10.73
N LEU A 328 0.31 8.86 9.64
CA LEU A 328 -0.73 9.90 9.54
C LEU A 328 -1.96 9.62 10.40
N THR A 329 -2.24 8.36 10.72
CA THR A 329 -3.41 7.99 11.52
C THR A 329 -3.08 7.73 12.99
N GLY A 330 -1.88 7.20 13.27
CA GLY A 330 -1.55 6.60 14.56
C GLY A 330 -2.26 5.26 14.81
N LEU A 331 -3.04 4.74 13.84
CA LEU A 331 -3.83 3.52 14.03
C LEU A 331 -2.94 2.28 13.90
N TYR A 332 -3.03 1.39 14.88
CA TYR A 332 -2.35 0.09 14.87
C TYR A 332 -2.81 -0.77 13.69
N LYS A 333 -4.13 -0.90 13.50
CA LYS A 333 -4.69 -1.63 12.36
C LYS A 333 -4.91 -0.68 11.20
N ARG A 334 -4.08 -0.84 10.17
CA ARG A 334 -4.04 0.06 9.01
C ARG A 334 -4.96 -0.39 7.86
N ASP A 335 -5.53 -1.59 7.96
CA ASP A 335 -6.35 -2.17 6.90
C ASP A 335 -7.69 -1.45 6.74
N ASN A 336 -8.05 -1.21 5.47
CA ASN A 336 -9.40 -0.92 4.95
C ASN A 336 -10.14 0.33 5.44
N TYR A 337 -9.58 1.10 6.39
CA TYR A 337 -10.23 2.32 6.90
C TYR A 337 -9.93 3.60 6.07
N ILE A 338 -9.15 3.43 5.01
CA ILE A 338 -8.47 4.50 4.28
C ILE A 338 -9.40 5.26 3.32
N ASN A 339 -10.42 4.57 2.83
CA ASN A 339 -11.35 5.09 1.85
C ASN A 339 -12.62 5.68 2.50
N HIS A 340 -12.64 5.81 3.83
CA HIS A 340 -13.73 6.40 4.59
C HIS A 340 -13.19 7.40 5.61
N PRO A 341 -13.94 8.46 5.94
CA PRO A 341 -13.53 9.41 6.97
C PRO A 341 -13.28 8.71 8.31
N GLY A 342 -12.14 9.00 8.94
CA GLY A 342 -12.09 8.88 10.39
C GLY A 342 -10.85 9.36 11.13
N PRO A 343 -10.49 8.72 12.26
CA PRO A 343 -9.53 9.29 13.19
C PRO A 343 -8.15 9.32 12.55
N SER A 344 -7.45 10.44 12.74
CA SER A 344 -6.07 10.57 12.30
C SER A 344 -5.34 11.67 13.06
N ASN A 345 -4.01 11.66 12.99
CA ASN A 345 -3.19 12.77 13.46
C ASN A 345 -3.46 14.04 12.65
N VAL A 346 -3.74 13.91 11.35
CA VAL A 346 -4.11 15.03 10.47
C VAL A 346 -5.42 15.70 10.91
N ARG A 347 -6.41 14.89 11.30
CA ARG A 347 -7.70 15.33 11.82
C ARG A 347 -7.52 16.14 13.10
N TYR A 348 -6.66 15.68 13.99
CA TYR A 348 -6.33 16.40 15.22
C TYR A 348 -5.76 17.80 14.91
N PHE A 349 -4.87 17.93 13.92
CA PHE A 349 -4.41 19.25 13.48
C PHE A 349 -5.54 20.11 12.92
N LEU A 350 -6.37 19.55 12.03
CA LEU A 350 -7.53 20.24 11.44
C LEU A 350 -8.48 20.77 12.53
N GLU A 351 -8.83 19.94 13.51
CA GLU A 351 -9.71 20.29 14.64
C GLU A 351 -9.10 21.35 15.56
N ASN A 352 -7.77 21.46 15.59
CA ASN A 352 -7.03 22.51 16.30
C ASN A 352 -6.80 23.77 15.45
N GLY A 353 -7.46 23.87 14.30
CA GLY A 353 -7.44 25.04 13.43
C GLY A 353 -6.17 25.19 12.59
N TYR A 354 -5.47 24.09 12.32
CA TYR A 354 -4.35 24.08 11.40
C TYR A 354 -4.83 23.99 9.95
N ARG A 355 -4.09 24.59 9.03
CA ARG A 355 -4.15 24.24 7.61
C ARG A 355 -3.50 22.88 7.42
N THR A 356 -4.18 21.97 6.72
CA THR A 356 -3.67 20.61 6.48
C THR A 356 -3.43 20.39 4.99
N VAL A 357 -2.17 20.15 4.64
CA VAL A 357 -1.71 20.10 3.25
C VAL A 357 -0.94 18.81 3.01
N ALA A 358 -1.27 18.10 1.93
CA ALA A 358 -0.49 16.97 1.43
C ALA A 358 0.22 17.34 0.12
N MET A 359 1.44 16.83 -0.08
CA MET A 359 2.24 17.02 -1.29
C MET A 359 2.82 15.69 -1.78
N HIS A 360 2.67 15.38 -3.05
CA HIS A 360 3.29 14.20 -3.67
C HIS A 360 3.52 14.42 -5.17
N PRO A 361 4.77 14.44 -5.67
CA PRO A 361 5.07 14.70 -7.08
C PRO A 361 4.87 13.44 -7.93
N ASN A 362 3.68 12.87 -7.85
CA ASN A 362 3.20 11.74 -8.63
C ASN A 362 1.69 11.89 -8.90
N ASP A 363 1.13 10.96 -9.67
CA ASP A 363 -0.31 10.89 -9.91
C ASP A 363 -1.09 10.88 -8.58
N GLY A 364 -1.98 11.86 -8.40
CA GLY A 364 -2.79 12.00 -7.19
C GLY A 364 -3.76 10.84 -6.93
N TYR A 365 -4.08 10.05 -7.95
CA TYR A 365 -4.93 8.86 -7.80
C TYR A 365 -4.15 7.61 -7.40
N PHE A 366 -2.82 7.64 -7.48
CA PHE A 366 -1.96 6.55 -7.03
C PHE A 366 -2.22 6.28 -5.54
N TYR A 367 -2.42 5.01 -5.17
CA TYR A 367 -2.87 4.60 -3.83
C TYR A 367 -4.14 5.29 -3.32
N SER A 368 -5.00 5.74 -4.22
CA SER A 368 -6.26 6.45 -3.91
C SER A 368 -6.06 7.71 -3.05
N ARG A 369 -4.89 8.38 -3.13
CA ARG A 369 -4.60 9.58 -2.32
C ARG A 369 -5.61 10.70 -2.53
N PHE A 370 -6.10 10.86 -3.76
CA PHE A 370 -7.16 11.81 -4.09
C PHE A 370 -8.42 11.63 -3.22
N ASP A 371 -8.88 10.40 -3.04
CA ASP A 371 -10.08 10.09 -2.25
C ASP A 371 -9.77 9.98 -0.75
N ARG A 372 -8.61 9.44 -0.39
CA ARG A 372 -8.15 9.26 1.00
C ARG A 372 -7.87 10.57 1.71
N ASN A 373 -7.15 11.50 1.10
CA ASN A 373 -6.62 12.66 1.79
C ASN A 373 -7.71 13.48 2.51
N PRO A 374 -8.89 13.75 1.89
CA PRO A 374 -10.03 14.34 2.60
C PRO A 374 -10.50 13.49 3.80
N ASN A 375 -10.52 12.16 3.65
CA ASN A 375 -10.93 11.22 4.70
C ASN A 375 -9.95 11.14 5.88
N LEU A 376 -8.68 11.48 5.67
CA LEU A 376 -7.71 11.66 6.76
C LEU A 376 -7.85 13.03 7.43
N GLY A 377 -8.23 14.07 6.69
CA GLY A 377 -8.38 15.42 7.23
C GLY A 377 -7.55 16.48 6.51
N PHE A 378 -6.96 16.16 5.36
CA PHE A 378 -6.28 17.16 4.52
C PHE A 378 -7.30 18.04 3.81
N GLU A 379 -7.14 19.36 3.93
CA GLU A 379 -7.94 20.34 3.18
C GLU A 379 -7.44 20.51 1.76
N ASN A 380 -6.12 20.32 1.55
CA ASN A 380 -5.42 20.54 0.30
C ASN A 380 -4.52 19.35 -0.05
N PHE A 381 -4.46 19.03 -1.34
CA PHE A 381 -3.53 18.05 -1.89
C PHE A 381 -2.89 18.59 -3.17
N LEU A 382 -1.57 18.74 -3.14
CA LEU A 382 -0.73 19.14 -4.26
C LEU A 382 -0.10 17.88 -4.87
N TYR A 383 -0.40 17.64 -6.14
CA TYR A 383 0.00 16.45 -6.88
C TYR A 383 0.27 16.81 -8.35
N THR A 384 0.76 15.85 -9.13
CA THR A 384 1.26 16.12 -10.48
C THR A 384 0.30 16.93 -11.35
N GLN A 385 -0.97 16.53 -11.38
CA GLN A 385 -1.97 17.12 -12.27
C GLN A 385 -2.35 18.57 -11.91
N ASN A 386 -2.19 19.00 -10.65
CA ASN A 386 -2.61 20.35 -10.22
C ASN A 386 -1.46 21.30 -9.85
N HIS A 387 -0.27 20.79 -9.53
CA HIS A 387 0.83 21.62 -8.99
C HIS A 387 2.15 21.42 -9.74
N PHE A 388 2.66 20.19 -9.84
CA PHE A 388 4.03 19.95 -10.32
C PHE A 388 4.21 20.00 -11.85
N LYS A 389 3.10 19.94 -12.62
CA LYS A 389 2.94 20.11 -14.09
C LYS A 389 4.24 20.22 -14.93
N ASN A 390 5.10 19.19 -14.95
CA ASN A 390 6.24 19.06 -15.85
C ASN A 390 6.61 17.58 -16.11
N ASN A 391 7.20 17.34 -17.28
CA ASN A 391 7.34 16.06 -18.00
C ASN A 391 7.64 14.80 -17.18
N LEU A 392 6.78 13.80 -17.41
CA LEU A 392 6.56 12.56 -16.68
C LEU A 392 7.51 11.40 -17.03
N SER A 393 8.73 11.68 -17.50
CA SER A 393 9.66 10.60 -17.86
C SER A 393 10.54 10.14 -16.69
N GLU A 394 10.75 10.99 -15.68
CA GLU A 394 11.54 10.67 -14.48
C GLU A 394 10.87 11.31 -13.25
N TYR A 395 11.05 10.71 -12.08
CA TYR A 395 10.53 11.26 -10.83
C TYR A 395 11.17 12.61 -10.50
N MET A 396 10.41 13.52 -9.89
CA MET A 396 10.92 14.83 -9.49
C MET A 396 12.10 14.66 -8.52
N PRO A 397 13.27 15.26 -8.80
CA PRO A 397 14.41 15.22 -7.90
C PRO A 397 14.14 15.95 -6.59
N ASP A 398 14.68 15.44 -5.48
CA ASP A 398 14.53 16.04 -4.15
C ASP A 398 15.19 17.42 -4.05
N ALA A 399 16.20 17.68 -4.88
CA ALA A 399 16.80 19.01 -5.01
C ALA A 399 15.81 20.08 -5.50
N GLN A 400 14.70 19.68 -6.13
CA GLN A 400 13.59 20.56 -6.50
C GLN A 400 12.41 20.43 -5.53
N PHE A 401 12.11 19.21 -5.09
CA PHE A 401 10.96 18.95 -4.21
C PHE A 401 11.11 19.55 -2.81
N MET A 402 12.30 19.45 -2.19
CA MET A 402 12.53 19.96 -0.83
C MET A 402 12.42 21.50 -0.75
N PRO A 403 12.96 22.29 -1.69
CA PRO A 403 12.67 23.72 -1.77
C PRO A 403 11.18 24.05 -1.97
N ASP A 404 10.44 23.26 -2.76
CA ASP A 404 9.00 23.49 -2.94
C ASP A 404 8.20 23.20 -1.66
N ILE A 405 8.59 22.20 -0.86
CA ILE A 405 8.01 21.98 0.49
C ILE A 405 8.13 23.26 1.34
N LYS A 406 9.31 23.92 1.35
CA LYS A 406 9.51 25.18 2.06
C LYS A 406 8.63 26.30 1.49
N ALA A 407 8.55 26.43 0.17
CA ALA A 407 7.72 27.46 -0.48
C ALA A 407 6.23 27.28 -0.16
N GLN A 408 5.72 26.05 -0.16
CA GLN A 408 4.34 25.79 0.23
C GLN A 408 4.11 26.01 1.73
N LEU A 409 5.06 25.61 2.58
CA LEU A 409 4.98 25.94 4.01
C LEU A 409 4.85 27.45 4.23
N ASP A 410 5.69 28.26 3.60
CA ASP A 410 5.67 29.72 3.71
C ASP A 410 4.33 30.32 3.27
N ARG A 411 3.75 29.77 2.20
CA ARG A 411 2.44 30.17 1.70
C ARG A 411 1.29 29.86 2.66
N TYR A 412 1.32 28.69 3.29
CA TYR A 412 0.24 28.26 4.18
C TYR A 412 0.39 28.81 5.60
N LYS A 413 1.63 28.97 6.10
CA LYS A 413 1.86 29.57 7.42
C LYS A 413 1.36 31.01 7.51
N ALA A 414 1.42 31.76 6.40
CA ALA A 414 0.82 33.09 6.28
C ALA A 414 -0.71 33.11 6.50
N GLN A 415 -1.39 31.96 6.46
CA GLN A 415 -2.83 31.82 6.69
C GLN A 415 -3.15 31.23 8.08
N GLY A 416 -2.15 30.74 8.82
CA GLY A 416 -2.31 30.12 10.13
C GLY A 416 -1.34 28.95 10.39
N PRO A 417 -1.39 28.34 11.58
CA PRO A 417 -0.59 27.17 11.90
C PRO A 417 -0.83 26.07 10.85
N THR A 418 0.22 25.37 10.43
CA THR A 418 0.18 24.51 9.24
C THR A 418 0.76 23.15 9.55
N PHE A 419 0.04 22.10 9.18
CA PHE A 419 0.53 20.73 9.08
C PHE A 419 0.69 20.38 7.61
N LEU A 420 1.94 20.20 7.18
CA LEU A 420 2.30 19.86 5.80
C LEU A 420 2.92 18.46 5.79
N TYR A 421 2.26 17.54 5.07
CA TYR A 421 2.79 16.22 4.78
C TYR A 421 3.32 16.17 3.34
N ALA A 422 4.52 15.64 3.14
CA ALA A 422 5.13 15.48 1.83
C ALA A 422 5.69 14.07 1.65
N ALA A 423 5.42 13.44 0.51
CA ALA A 423 6.00 12.15 0.13
C ALA A 423 6.82 12.33 -1.15
N ASN A 424 8.12 12.10 -1.10
CA ASN A 424 8.97 12.22 -2.28
C ASN A 424 8.90 10.97 -3.18
N MET A 425 9.59 11.01 -4.32
CA MET A 425 9.64 9.91 -5.28
C MET A 425 11.06 9.54 -5.74
N GLN A 426 12.09 10.32 -5.40
CA GLN A 426 13.44 10.14 -5.94
C GLN A 426 14.02 8.75 -5.67
N GLY A 427 13.77 8.18 -4.49
CA GLY A 427 14.25 6.84 -4.14
C GLY A 427 13.44 5.68 -4.74
N HIS A 428 12.40 5.94 -5.54
CA HIS A 428 11.47 4.93 -6.02
C HIS A 428 12.11 4.04 -7.11
N GLY A 429 12.12 2.72 -6.90
CA GLY A 429 12.64 1.75 -7.88
C GLY A 429 11.69 1.46 -9.05
N PRO A 430 12.12 0.67 -10.06
CA PRO A 430 13.44 0.03 -10.18
C PRO A 430 14.54 1.02 -10.58
N TYR A 431 15.73 0.86 -10.00
CA TYR A 431 16.89 1.66 -10.36
C TYR A 431 17.53 1.14 -11.66
N ASN A 432 18.02 2.05 -12.51
CA ASN A 432 18.70 1.68 -13.75
C ASN A 432 19.84 0.68 -13.44
N CYS A 433 19.84 -0.48 -14.10
CA CYS A 433 20.82 -1.55 -13.91
C CYS A 433 21.79 -1.70 -15.10
N VAL A 434 21.72 -0.78 -16.08
CA VAL A 434 22.51 -0.79 -17.32
C VAL A 434 23.70 0.17 -17.23
N SER A 435 23.47 1.40 -16.74
CA SER A 435 24.50 2.45 -16.62
C SER A 435 24.46 3.14 -15.27
N ILE A 436 25.64 3.45 -14.72
CA ILE A 436 25.77 4.28 -13.52
C ILE A 436 25.45 5.74 -13.89
N LYS A 437 24.59 6.38 -13.10
CA LYS A 437 24.05 7.74 -13.33
C LYS A 437 25.08 8.82 -13.04
N ASP A 438 25.65 8.81 -11.84
CA ASP A 438 26.54 9.89 -11.37
C ASP A 438 27.98 9.43 -11.19
N LYS A 439 28.22 8.60 -10.18
CA LYS A 439 29.55 8.09 -9.82
C LYS A 439 29.50 6.70 -9.22
N GLU A 440 30.66 6.07 -9.20
CA GLU A 440 30.90 4.83 -8.48
C GLU A 440 31.12 5.14 -6.99
N TRP A 441 30.17 4.69 -6.15
CA TRP A 441 30.23 4.81 -4.70
C TRP A 441 31.04 3.68 -4.06
N PHE A 442 31.01 2.49 -4.66
CA PHE A 442 31.79 1.33 -4.21
C PHE A 442 32.32 0.56 -5.42
N PRO A 443 33.47 -0.11 -5.30
CA PRO A 443 34.11 -0.78 -6.41
C PRO A 443 33.43 -2.09 -6.80
N PHE A 444 33.44 -2.41 -8.10
CA PHE A 444 33.04 -3.74 -8.58
C PHE A 444 34.01 -4.81 -8.06
N GLN A 445 33.47 -5.90 -7.50
CA GLN A 445 34.26 -7.04 -7.05
C GLN A 445 33.92 -8.30 -7.85
N GLU A 446 34.90 -9.19 -8.00
CA GLU A 446 34.71 -10.48 -8.64
C GLU A 446 33.62 -11.30 -7.90
N GLY A 447 32.70 -11.89 -8.67
CA GLY A 447 31.53 -12.60 -8.13
C GLY A 447 30.26 -11.73 -8.01
N MET A 448 30.36 -10.40 -8.12
CA MET A 448 29.18 -9.54 -8.16
C MET A 448 28.47 -9.62 -9.51
N ARG A 449 27.13 -9.64 -9.48
CA ARG A 449 26.32 -9.43 -10.69
C ARG A 449 26.44 -7.98 -11.16
N ARG A 450 26.77 -7.77 -12.44
CA ARG A 450 26.97 -6.42 -13.00
C ARG A 450 25.72 -5.54 -12.90
N GLN A 451 24.53 -6.10 -13.16
CA GLN A 451 23.27 -5.37 -13.06
C GLN A 451 23.01 -4.90 -11.62
N ALA A 452 23.16 -5.80 -10.65
CA ALA A 452 23.00 -5.49 -9.22
C ALA A 452 24.01 -4.42 -8.76
N TYR A 453 25.26 -4.51 -9.22
CA TYR A 453 26.30 -3.53 -8.95
C TYR A 453 25.94 -2.12 -9.46
N VAL A 454 25.48 -2.01 -10.72
CA VAL A 454 25.09 -0.73 -11.32
C VAL A 454 23.87 -0.15 -10.60
N MET A 455 22.85 -0.98 -10.39
CA MET A 455 21.62 -0.62 -9.68
C MET A 455 21.92 -0.07 -8.28
N LEU A 456 22.82 -0.72 -7.52
CA LEU A 456 23.15 -0.30 -6.17
C LEU A 456 23.95 1.01 -6.12
N ASN A 457 24.84 1.25 -7.11
CA ASN A 457 25.50 2.56 -7.24
C ASN A 457 24.51 3.68 -7.56
N ASN A 458 23.48 3.40 -8.36
CA ASN A 458 22.42 4.36 -8.64
C ASN A 458 21.56 4.64 -7.40
N TYR A 459 21.19 3.60 -6.65
CA TYR A 459 20.52 3.74 -5.36
C TYR A 459 21.31 4.64 -4.39
N PHE A 460 22.63 4.45 -4.26
CA PHE A 460 23.45 5.28 -3.39
C PHE A 460 23.57 6.75 -3.86
N SER A 461 23.44 6.99 -5.17
CA SER A 461 23.37 8.35 -5.71
C SER A 461 22.09 9.05 -5.26
N ASP A 462 20.96 8.36 -5.36
CA ASP A 462 19.66 8.87 -4.89
C ASP A 462 19.66 9.10 -3.37
N VAL A 463 20.22 8.18 -2.59
CA VAL A 463 20.41 8.33 -1.13
C VAL A 463 21.19 9.60 -0.79
N SER A 464 22.36 9.79 -1.41
CA SER A 464 23.18 10.97 -1.13
C SER A 464 22.47 12.27 -1.51
N ALA A 465 21.78 12.28 -2.67
CA ALA A 465 21.05 13.44 -3.14
C ALA A 465 19.85 13.78 -2.22
N THR A 466 19.07 12.78 -1.79
CA THR A 466 17.97 12.96 -0.83
C THR A 466 18.46 13.50 0.51
N GLY A 467 19.54 12.92 1.07
CA GLY A 467 20.12 13.38 2.33
C GLY A 467 20.64 14.83 2.26
N LYS A 468 21.28 15.22 1.15
CA LYS A 468 21.72 16.61 0.91
C LYS A 468 20.52 17.56 0.78
N ALA A 469 19.48 17.18 0.04
CA ALA A 469 18.28 18.00 -0.13
C ALA A 469 17.53 18.20 1.19
N LEU A 470 17.43 17.16 2.04
CA LEU A 470 16.86 17.26 3.38
C LEU A 470 17.70 18.16 4.30
N THR A 471 19.02 18.09 4.21
CA THR A 471 19.93 18.99 4.94
C THR A 471 19.67 20.44 4.57
N ASN A 472 19.59 20.74 3.28
CA ASN A 472 19.30 22.09 2.78
C ASN A 472 17.94 22.60 3.25
N LEU A 473 16.91 21.74 3.30
CA LEU A 473 15.60 22.12 3.85
C LEU A 473 15.69 22.47 5.33
N ILE A 474 16.34 21.63 6.14
CA ILE A 474 16.55 21.88 7.58
C ILE A 474 17.31 23.19 7.82
N ASP A 475 18.36 23.45 7.05
CA ASP A 475 19.14 24.69 7.15
C ASP A 475 18.29 25.91 6.73
N SER A 476 17.40 25.76 5.73
CA SER A 476 16.51 26.84 5.29
C SER A 476 15.42 27.24 6.29
N ILE A 477 15.06 26.36 7.24
CA ILE A 477 14.05 26.64 8.29
C ILE A 477 14.68 26.97 9.65
N GLU A 478 16.00 26.78 9.81
CA GLU A 478 16.68 26.86 11.11
C GLU A 478 16.49 28.22 11.80
N ASN A 479 16.56 29.30 11.02
CA ASN A 479 16.43 30.69 11.47
C ASN A 479 15.09 31.33 11.10
N ASP A 480 14.06 30.52 10.82
CA ASP A 480 12.70 31.04 10.66
C ASP A 480 12.20 31.61 12.00
N ASP A 481 11.56 32.78 11.95
CA ASP A 481 11.05 33.48 13.13
C ASP A 481 9.89 32.72 13.79
N GLU A 482 9.15 31.93 13.01
CA GLU A 482 8.06 31.09 13.51
C GLU A 482 8.57 29.70 13.91
N PRO A 483 8.00 29.07 14.96
CA PRO A 483 8.44 27.76 15.41
C PRO A 483 8.02 26.67 14.41
N ILE A 484 9.00 25.92 13.92
CA ILE A 484 8.83 24.84 12.95
C ILE A 484 9.43 23.54 13.51
N VAL A 485 8.66 22.46 13.41
CA VAL A 485 9.10 21.10 13.75
C VAL A 485 8.95 20.21 12.53
N LEU A 486 9.99 19.44 12.23
CA LEU A 486 10.08 18.55 11.08
C LEU A 486 10.24 17.10 11.55
N LEU A 487 9.39 16.20 11.04
CA LEU A 487 9.53 14.74 11.16
C LEU A 487 9.84 14.17 9.77
N ALA A 488 11.00 13.55 9.58
CA ALA A 488 11.35 12.83 8.36
C ALA A 488 11.48 11.33 8.66
N PHE A 489 11.01 10.45 7.79
CA PHE A 489 11.13 9.00 7.98
C PHE A 489 11.26 8.26 6.65
N GLY A 490 12.12 7.25 6.61
CA GLY A 490 12.20 6.30 5.49
C GLY A 490 11.03 5.33 5.54
N ASP A 491 10.34 5.06 4.43
CA ASP A 491 9.14 4.23 4.47
C ASP A 491 9.45 2.72 4.51
N HIS A 492 10.33 2.24 3.63
CA HIS A 492 10.71 0.84 3.55
C HIS A 492 12.09 0.63 2.93
N SER A 493 12.54 -0.63 2.95
CA SER A 493 13.74 -1.05 2.22
C SER A 493 13.51 -0.95 0.70
N PRO A 494 14.54 -0.55 -0.10
CA PRO A 494 14.43 -0.38 -1.55
C PRO A 494 14.09 -1.67 -2.29
N ARG A 495 13.38 -1.56 -3.42
CA ARG A 495 13.18 -2.71 -4.30
C ARG A 495 14.45 -2.97 -5.09
N MET A 496 15.16 -4.05 -4.75
CA MET A 496 16.35 -4.49 -5.48
C MET A 496 16.06 -5.71 -6.35
N GLU A 497 16.69 -5.74 -7.53
CA GLU A 497 16.78 -6.93 -8.38
C GLU A 497 17.72 -7.99 -7.77
N GLU A 498 17.79 -9.16 -8.42
CA GLU A 498 18.56 -10.31 -7.98
C GLU A 498 20.04 -9.96 -7.74
N GLY A 499 20.57 -10.35 -6.57
CA GLY A 499 21.95 -10.07 -6.16
C GLY A 499 22.18 -8.73 -5.44
N GLY A 500 21.22 -7.79 -5.45
CA GLY A 500 21.41 -6.49 -4.78
C GLY A 500 21.63 -6.61 -3.26
N TYR A 501 20.79 -7.39 -2.59
CA TYR A 501 20.93 -7.66 -1.15
C TYR A 501 22.13 -8.54 -0.80
N GLU A 502 22.55 -9.42 -1.72
CA GLU A 502 23.72 -10.27 -1.54
C GLU A 502 25.00 -9.42 -1.48
N ILE A 503 25.10 -8.41 -2.35
CA ILE A 503 26.18 -7.40 -2.32
C ILE A 503 26.20 -6.67 -0.97
N LEU A 504 25.02 -6.36 -0.41
CA LEU A 504 24.90 -5.75 0.91
C LEU A 504 25.20 -6.71 2.08
N GLY A 505 25.49 -7.99 1.82
CA GLY A 505 25.66 -9.01 2.86
C GLY A 505 24.37 -9.36 3.60
N LEU A 506 23.22 -8.97 3.06
CA LEU A 506 21.91 -9.13 3.68
C LEU A 506 21.24 -10.44 3.22
N LYS A 507 20.93 -11.29 4.20
CA LYS A 507 20.17 -12.52 3.98
C LYS A 507 18.68 -12.28 4.21
N ALA A 508 17.87 -13.21 3.69
CA ALA A 508 16.46 -13.27 4.04
C ALA A 508 16.29 -13.35 5.58
N PRO A 509 15.25 -12.71 6.15
CA PRO A 509 15.00 -12.76 7.57
C PRO A 509 14.91 -14.21 8.07
N ASP A 510 15.80 -14.60 8.98
CA ASP A 510 15.87 -15.94 9.58
C ASP A 510 15.03 -16.06 10.87
N GLY A 511 14.22 -15.05 11.15
CA GLY A 511 13.40 -14.95 12.35
C GLY A 511 14.14 -14.41 13.57
N THR A 512 15.39 -13.95 13.45
CA THR A 512 16.11 -13.26 14.53
C THR A 512 15.79 -11.76 14.57
N VAL A 513 15.98 -11.14 15.75
CA VAL A 513 15.91 -9.69 15.94
C VAL A 513 16.82 -8.96 14.94
N GLN A 514 18.07 -9.39 14.83
CA GLN A 514 19.03 -8.73 13.95
C GLN A 514 18.60 -8.81 12.48
N ALA A 515 18.12 -9.95 12.03
CA ALA A 515 17.66 -10.08 10.65
C ALA A 515 16.41 -9.22 10.36
N LYS A 516 15.55 -9.00 11.36
CA LYS A 516 14.42 -8.05 11.27
C LYS A 516 14.92 -6.62 11.11
N LEU A 517 15.77 -6.15 12.00
CA LEU A 517 16.34 -4.81 11.93
C LEU A 517 17.06 -4.57 10.59
N ASN A 518 17.87 -5.53 10.16
CA ASN A 518 18.64 -5.43 8.92
C ASN A 518 17.76 -5.27 7.67
N ASN A 519 16.56 -5.86 7.66
CA ASN A 519 15.67 -5.89 6.50
C ASN A 519 14.52 -4.89 6.55
N TYR A 520 14.20 -4.35 7.74
CA TYR A 520 12.96 -3.60 7.97
C TYR A 520 13.13 -2.32 8.78
N ALA A 521 14.28 -2.06 9.39
CA ALA A 521 14.52 -0.81 10.11
C ALA A 521 14.95 0.31 9.15
N THR A 522 14.11 1.34 9.03
CA THR A 522 14.39 2.59 8.31
C THR A 522 14.61 3.73 9.30
N PRO A 523 15.37 4.78 8.95
CA PRO A 523 15.61 5.89 9.87
C PRO A 523 14.38 6.80 9.98
N TYR A 524 14.22 7.42 11.15
CA TYR A 524 13.44 8.65 11.31
C TYR A 524 14.25 9.73 12.03
N LEU A 525 13.88 10.99 11.78
CA LEU A 525 14.49 12.19 12.33
C LEU A 525 13.38 13.16 12.80
N ILE A 526 13.55 13.75 13.98
CA ILE A 526 12.74 14.86 14.47
C ILE A 526 13.65 16.06 14.72
N TYR A 527 13.34 17.17 14.07
CA TYR A 527 14.09 18.42 14.15
C TYR A 527 13.18 19.56 14.61
N GLY A 528 13.68 20.41 15.51
CA GLY A 528 13.06 21.69 15.83
C GLY A 528 13.98 22.85 15.41
N ASN A 529 13.44 23.87 14.76
CA ASN A 529 14.19 25.10 14.47
C ASN A 529 14.46 25.92 15.75
N ASN A 530 15.21 27.02 15.63
CA ASN A 530 15.61 27.82 16.80
C ASN A 530 14.40 28.36 17.59
N ALA A 531 13.35 28.80 16.91
CA ALA A 531 12.12 29.25 17.55
C ALA A 531 11.38 28.11 18.29
N ALA A 532 11.28 26.91 17.70
CA ALA A 532 10.68 25.75 18.37
C ALA A 532 11.50 25.29 19.58
N LYS A 533 12.84 25.26 19.47
CA LYS A 533 13.75 24.94 20.58
C LYS A 533 13.54 25.88 21.76
N ALA A 534 13.44 27.18 21.49
CA ALA A 534 13.17 28.20 22.50
C ALA A 534 11.76 28.03 23.12
N MET A 535 10.74 27.79 22.30
CA MET A 535 9.36 27.61 22.75
C MET A 535 9.20 26.45 23.73
N PHE A 536 9.82 25.31 23.44
CA PHE A 536 9.66 24.09 24.25
C PHE A 536 10.78 23.85 25.25
N ASN A 537 11.83 24.68 25.25
CA ASN A 537 13.05 24.44 26.01
C ASN A 537 13.60 23.01 25.77
N ASN A 538 13.58 22.59 24.49
CA ASN A 538 13.97 21.27 24.03
C ASN A 538 14.96 21.42 22.88
N SER A 539 16.11 20.74 22.94
CA SER A 539 17.10 20.81 21.86
C SER A 539 16.69 20.03 20.61
N PHE A 540 15.71 19.11 20.72
CA PHE A 540 15.36 18.14 19.70
C PHE A 540 16.59 17.37 19.20
N THR A 541 17.45 16.94 20.11
CA THR A 541 18.61 16.08 19.82
C THR A 541 18.62 14.86 20.73
N GLY A 542 19.00 13.70 20.21
CA GLY A 542 19.16 12.49 21.01
C GLY A 542 18.73 11.20 20.30
N GLN A 543 18.78 10.09 21.04
CA GLN A 543 18.36 8.80 20.55
C GLN A 543 16.86 8.61 20.82
N GLY A 544 16.07 8.49 19.75
CA GLY A 544 14.68 8.05 19.81
C GLY A 544 14.57 6.51 19.84
N PRO A 545 13.44 5.95 20.29
CA PRO A 545 13.24 4.51 20.35
C PRO A 545 13.15 3.87 18.96
N THR A 546 13.45 2.57 18.87
CA THR A 546 12.95 1.72 17.78
C THR A 546 11.43 1.65 17.91
N ALA A 547 10.68 2.02 16.87
CA ALA A 547 9.23 2.19 16.96
C ALA A 547 8.48 1.82 15.67
N ASP A 548 7.20 1.51 15.80
CA ASP A 548 6.31 1.32 14.65
C ASP A 548 5.87 2.68 14.06
N PRO A 549 5.44 2.73 12.77
CA PRO A 549 5.02 3.96 12.12
C PRO A 549 3.94 4.72 12.90
N GLU A 550 2.98 4.00 13.49
CA GLU A 550 1.90 4.59 14.30
C GLU A 550 2.35 5.33 15.56
N GLN A 551 3.57 5.09 16.03
CA GLN A 551 4.13 5.74 17.22
C GLN A 551 4.80 7.08 16.90
N LEU A 552 5.21 7.32 15.65
CA LEU A 552 6.08 8.46 15.32
C LEU A 552 5.47 9.81 15.67
N MET A 553 4.20 10.03 15.33
CA MET A 553 3.52 11.30 15.63
C MET A 553 3.01 11.33 17.07
N SER A 554 2.09 10.40 17.40
CA SER A 554 1.32 10.49 18.63
C SER A 554 2.18 10.23 19.88
N ASN A 555 3.11 9.27 19.84
CA ASN A 555 3.93 8.90 20.99
C ASN A 555 5.26 9.68 21.03
N ILE A 556 5.96 9.81 19.91
CA ILE A 556 7.30 10.40 19.90
C ILE A 556 7.23 11.92 19.71
N LEU A 557 6.77 12.40 18.55
CA LEU A 557 6.74 13.84 18.25
C LEU A 557 5.91 14.64 19.26
N PHE A 558 4.68 14.23 19.55
CA PHE A 558 3.80 14.99 20.46
C PHE A 558 4.36 15.05 21.88
N LYS A 559 5.05 14.01 22.33
CA LYS A 559 5.71 14.00 23.64
C LYS A 559 6.82 15.05 23.73
N GLU A 560 7.62 15.20 22.67
CA GLU A 560 8.68 16.24 22.60
C GLU A 560 8.11 17.67 22.61
N LEU A 561 6.83 17.82 22.23
CA LEU A 561 6.08 19.09 22.24
C LEU A 561 5.22 19.27 23.50
N GLY A 562 5.19 18.28 24.40
CA GLY A 562 4.29 18.27 25.56
C GLY A 562 2.79 18.21 25.20
N TRP A 563 2.45 17.79 23.99
CA TRP A 563 1.07 17.65 23.52
C TRP A 563 0.50 16.29 23.90
N HIS A 564 -0.71 16.27 24.45
CA HIS A 564 -1.40 15.02 24.82
C HIS A 564 -2.27 14.43 23.70
N GLY A 565 -2.68 15.25 22.73
CA GLY A 565 -3.55 14.79 21.65
C GLY A 565 -5.02 14.59 22.07
N ASN A 566 -5.79 13.97 21.18
CA ASN A 566 -7.09 13.40 21.51
C ASN A 566 -6.95 12.13 22.39
N ALA A 567 -8.07 11.58 22.86
CA ALA A 567 -8.01 10.42 23.77
C ALA A 567 -7.30 9.19 23.18
N TYR A 568 -7.36 9.00 21.85
CA TYR A 568 -6.63 7.92 21.18
C TYR A 568 -5.12 8.16 21.21
N GLN A 569 -4.68 9.37 20.85
CA GLN A 569 -3.27 9.75 20.86
C GLN A 569 -2.67 9.70 22.27
N ALA A 570 -3.43 10.15 23.28
CA ALA A 570 -3.04 10.05 24.68
C ALA A 570 -2.90 8.59 25.15
N PHE A 571 -3.78 7.69 24.69
CA PHE A 571 -3.61 6.25 24.91
C PHE A 571 -2.33 5.72 24.24
N MET A 572 -2.08 6.10 22.98
CA MET A 572 -0.89 5.67 22.24
C MET A 572 0.40 6.14 22.92
N GLN A 573 0.43 7.33 23.51
CA GLN A 573 1.55 7.81 24.35
C GLN A 573 1.74 6.95 25.60
N ASP A 574 0.67 6.59 26.28
CA ASP A 574 0.75 5.80 27.51
C ASP A 574 1.18 4.36 27.25
N MET A 575 0.63 3.75 26.20
CA MET A 575 1.12 2.48 25.65
C MET A 575 2.60 2.58 25.28
N GLY A 576 2.98 3.65 24.57
CA GLY A 576 4.31 3.93 24.06
C GLY A 576 5.41 4.06 25.13
N LYS A 577 5.05 4.22 26.41
CA LYS A 577 6.00 4.12 27.53
C LYS A 577 6.58 2.73 27.69
N ARG A 578 5.84 1.70 27.26
CA ARG A 578 6.23 0.30 27.36
C ARG A 578 6.36 -0.36 26.00
N VAL A 579 5.36 -0.23 25.13
CA VAL A 579 5.31 -0.92 23.84
C VAL A 579 5.46 0.09 22.72
N THR A 580 6.57 0.00 21.99
CA THR A 580 6.88 0.88 20.84
C THR A 580 6.84 0.14 19.51
N CYS A 581 6.98 -1.19 19.52
CA CYS A 581 6.73 -2.04 18.35
C CYS A 581 5.90 -3.26 18.70
N GLN A 582 5.00 -3.63 17.79
CA GLN A 582 4.06 -4.74 17.91
C GLN A 582 3.73 -5.34 16.54
N LYS A 583 4.72 -5.98 15.92
CA LYS A 583 4.53 -6.78 14.71
C LYS A 583 4.21 -8.24 15.07
N ASN A 584 3.66 -8.97 14.12
CA ASN A 584 3.34 -10.40 14.29
C ASN A 584 4.53 -11.25 14.79
N ASP A 585 5.75 -10.86 14.45
CA ASP A 585 6.97 -11.59 14.76
C ASP A 585 8.13 -10.67 15.20
N PHE A 586 7.83 -9.46 15.67
CA PHE A 586 8.82 -8.52 16.21
C PHE A 586 8.17 -7.54 17.18
N TRP A 587 8.79 -7.36 18.35
CA TRP A 587 8.26 -6.58 19.47
C TRP A 587 9.36 -5.70 20.06
N VAL A 588 8.99 -4.52 20.54
CA VAL A 588 9.86 -3.69 21.38
C VAL A 588 9.09 -3.33 22.64
N VAL A 589 9.51 -3.92 23.76
CA VAL A 589 8.88 -3.74 25.08
C VAL A 589 9.92 -3.26 26.08
N ASP A 590 9.64 -2.14 26.75
CA ASP A 590 10.52 -1.49 27.72
C ASP A 590 11.95 -1.25 27.14
N GLY A 591 12.01 -0.97 25.82
CA GLY A 591 13.25 -0.77 25.07
C GLY A 591 13.97 -2.05 24.62
N VAL A 592 13.40 -3.23 24.89
CA VAL A 592 13.99 -4.54 24.55
C VAL A 592 13.34 -5.11 23.30
N GLU A 593 14.16 -5.39 22.29
CA GLU A 593 13.76 -6.00 21.02
C GLU A 593 13.62 -7.53 21.17
N SER A 594 12.53 -8.10 20.66
CA SER A 594 12.24 -9.53 20.76
C SER A 594 11.44 -10.04 19.57
N VAL A 595 11.65 -11.31 19.20
CA VAL A 595 10.83 -12.06 18.24
C VAL A 595 9.88 -13.05 18.92
N ILE A 596 9.86 -13.03 20.25
CA ILE A 596 8.98 -13.83 21.10
C ILE A 596 7.84 -12.93 21.56
N TYR A 597 6.61 -13.45 21.49
CA TYR A 597 5.42 -12.74 21.95
C TYR A 597 5.51 -12.40 23.46
N PRO A 598 5.48 -11.12 23.84
CA PRO A 598 5.58 -10.68 25.23
C PRO A 598 4.21 -10.80 25.94
N THR A 599 3.99 -11.90 26.65
CA THR A 599 2.70 -12.17 27.32
C THR A 599 2.31 -11.12 28.36
N GLU A 600 3.29 -10.44 28.96
CA GLU A 600 3.13 -9.43 30.00
C GLU A 600 2.50 -8.13 29.52
N VAL A 601 2.53 -7.84 28.21
CA VAL A 601 1.87 -6.66 27.64
C VAL A 601 0.53 -6.98 27.00
N LYS A 602 0.08 -8.24 27.04
CA LYS A 602 -1.24 -8.64 26.51
C LYS A 602 -2.39 -7.73 26.97
N PRO A 603 -2.51 -7.32 28.25
CA PRO A 603 -3.58 -6.41 28.66
C PRO A 603 -3.53 -5.03 27.99
N ILE A 604 -2.34 -4.55 27.65
CA ILE A 604 -2.15 -3.29 26.91
C ILE A 604 -2.62 -3.47 25.46
N LEU A 605 -2.27 -4.60 24.84
CA LEU A 605 -2.68 -4.94 23.47
C LEU A 605 -4.19 -5.16 23.34
N ASP A 606 -4.82 -5.79 24.34
CA ASP A 606 -6.27 -5.95 24.38
C ASP A 606 -6.97 -4.57 24.45
N ASN A 607 -6.45 -3.64 25.28
CA ASN A 607 -6.96 -2.27 25.34
C ASN A 607 -6.74 -1.48 24.04
N LEU A 608 -5.62 -1.72 23.35
CA LEU A 608 -5.34 -1.11 22.05
C LEU A 608 -6.40 -1.52 21.03
N VAL A 609 -6.74 -2.82 20.94
CA VAL A 609 -7.80 -3.30 20.04
C VAL A 609 -9.12 -2.59 20.35
N ASP A 610 -9.47 -2.49 21.63
CA ASP A 610 -10.73 -1.87 22.05
C ASP A 610 -10.81 -0.38 21.70
N ILE A 611 -9.77 0.41 22.00
CA ILE A 611 -9.80 1.85 21.72
C ILE A 611 -9.67 2.13 20.21
N ASP A 612 -8.88 1.35 19.47
CA ASP A 612 -8.71 1.46 18.03
C ASP A 612 -10.04 1.22 17.29
N ILE A 613 -10.75 0.14 17.62
CA ILE A 613 -12.07 -0.15 17.05
C ILE A 613 -13.11 0.88 17.50
N PHE A 614 -13.07 1.33 18.76
CA PHE A 614 -13.99 2.36 19.25
C PHE A 614 -13.90 3.65 18.44
N PHE A 615 -12.67 4.14 18.20
CA PHE A 615 -12.45 5.36 17.41
C PHE A 615 -12.82 5.16 15.94
N LYS A 616 -12.49 4.02 15.33
CA LYS A 616 -12.89 3.71 13.95
C LYS A 616 -14.41 3.67 13.73
N ARG A 617 -15.19 3.33 14.76
CA ARG A 617 -16.66 3.30 14.69
C ARG A 617 -17.33 4.66 14.93
N GLN A 618 -16.58 5.70 15.27
CA GLN A 618 -17.13 7.04 15.38
C GLN A 618 -17.47 7.60 13.99
N LYS A 619 -18.38 8.59 13.96
CA LYS A 619 -18.74 9.27 12.73
C LYS A 619 -17.79 10.42 12.48
N TYR A 620 -17.27 10.48 11.26
CA TYR A 620 -16.44 11.57 10.78
C TYR A 620 -16.91 12.00 9.41
N GLU A 621 -16.62 13.26 9.08
CA GLU A 621 -16.87 13.81 7.75
C GLU A 621 -15.53 14.03 7.03
N PRO A 622 -15.49 13.87 5.69
CA PRO A 622 -14.32 14.26 4.92
C PRO A 622 -14.00 15.73 5.16
N ALA A 623 -12.72 16.09 5.19
CA ALA A 623 -12.32 17.49 5.20
C ALA A 623 -12.87 18.19 3.96
N LYS A 624 -13.38 19.41 4.15
CA LYS A 624 -13.88 20.24 3.07
C LYS A 624 -12.70 20.64 2.19
N GLN A 625 -12.60 20.02 1.01
CA GLN A 625 -11.56 20.36 0.04
C GLN A 625 -11.69 21.83 -0.34
N ILE A 626 -10.58 22.56 -0.24
CA ILE A 626 -10.49 23.93 -0.70
C ILE A 626 -9.96 23.85 -2.13
N ASP A 627 -10.83 24.05 -3.12
CA ASP A 627 -10.43 24.00 -4.53
C ASP A 627 -9.48 25.16 -4.83
N GLU A 628 -8.18 24.89 -4.79
CA GLU A 628 -7.16 25.88 -5.12
C GLU A 628 -7.08 26.20 -6.61
N ARG A 629 -7.87 25.58 -7.50
CA ARG A 629 -7.94 26.03 -8.91
C ARG A 629 -8.31 27.51 -9.01
N ALA A 630 -9.08 28.04 -8.07
CA ALA A 630 -9.40 29.46 -7.98
C ALA A 630 -8.22 30.34 -7.48
N ASN A 631 -7.25 29.77 -6.77
CA ASN A 631 -6.07 30.45 -6.23
C ASN A 631 -4.82 30.26 -7.11
N VAL A 632 -4.74 29.20 -7.91
CA VAL A 632 -3.66 28.96 -8.88
C VAL A 632 -3.70 29.99 -10.02
N ALA A 633 -4.89 30.48 -10.39
CA ALA A 633 -5.02 31.61 -11.32
C ALA A 633 -4.35 32.91 -10.83
N LYS A 634 -4.12 33.03 -9.51
CA LYS A 634 -3.37 34.15 -8.90
C LYS A 634 -1.85 33.89 -8.88
N TYR A 635 -1.43 32.63 -8.96
CA TYR A 635 -0.02 32.23 -9.09
C TYR A 635 0.51 32.50 -10.50
N GLU A 636 -0.34 32.39 -11.52
CA GLU A 636 0.00 32.75 -12.90
C GLU A 636 0.10 34.28 -13.12
N SER A 637 -0.52 35.11 -12.25
CA SER A 637 -0.47 36.57 -12.37
C SER A 637 0.70 37.24 -11.64
N ASP A 638 1.28 36.58 -10.63
CA ASP A 638 2.24 37.20 -9.70
C ASP A 638 3.67 36.62 -9.81
N SER A 639 3.92 35.66 -10.71
CA SER A 639 5.27 35.21 -11.05
C SER A 639 5.90 36.19 -12.05
N PRO A 640 7.17 36.64 -11.88
CA PRO A 640 7.79 37.56 -12.83
C PRO A 640 7.92 36.89 -14.20
N ALA A 641 7.06 37.29 -15.12
CA ALA A 641 7.20 37.01 -16.54
C ALA A 641 8.55 37.55 -17.02
N GLY A 642 9.51 36.66 -17.29
CA GLY A 642 10.82 37.11 -17.76
C GLY A 642 11.93 36.07 -17.76
N ALA A 643 11.71 34.90 -18.37
CA ALA A 643 12.79 34.14 -18.99
C ALA A 643 12.19 33.33 -20.13
N ASP A 644 12.16 33.95 -21.31
CA ASP A 644 11.88 33.28 -22.58
C ASP A 644 12.94 32.20 -22.82
N PRO A 645 12.61 30.89 -22.81
CA PRO A 645 13.58 29.83 -23.07
C PRO A 645 14.01 29.76 -24.54
N ASP A 646 13.38 30.53 -25.44
CA ASP A 646 13.47 30.31 -26.88
C ASP A 646 14.39 31.31 -27.62
N SER A 647 15.17 32.11 -26.89
CA SER A 647 16.05 33.14 -27.50
C SER A 647 17.52 32.76 -27.66
N SER A 648 17.92 31.49 -27.40
CA SER A 648 19.34 31.08 -27.54
C SER A 648 19.62 29.92 -28.51
N GLU A 649 18.62 29.33 -29.16
CA GLU A 649 18.83 28.17 -30.05
C GLU A 649 18.80 28.46 -31.58
N ASN A 650 18.71 29.72 -32.00
CA ASN A 650 18.62 30.08 -33.43
C ASN A 650 19.80 30.88 -34.01
N ALA A 651 20.99 30.78 -33.41
CA ALA A 651 22.20 31.47 -33.91
C ALA A 651 23.34 30.57 -34.42
N ALA A 652 23.19 29.23 -34.43
CA ALA A 652 24.30 28.31 -34.75
C ALA A 652 24.11 27.37 -35.96
N THR A 653 23.05 27.52 -36.77
CA THR A 653 22.78 26.61 -37.92
C THR A 653 22.44 27.31 -39.23
N ARG A 654 22.92 28.54 -39.43
CA ARG A 654 22.96 29.21 -40.75
C ARG A 654 24.37 29.66 -41.13
N SER A 655 25.25 28.70 -41.34
CA SER A 655 26.40 28.86 -42.23
C SER A 655 26.85 27.46 -42.62
N GLN A 656 27.14 27.23 -43.91
CA GLN A 656 27.48 25.95 -44.54
C GLN A 656 26.29 25.15 -45.11
N THR A 657 25.72 25.66 -46.19
CA THR A 657 25.38 24.85 -47.38
C THR A 657 25.17 25.80 -48.56
N GLY A 658 26.24 25.99 -49.35
CA GLY A 658 26.18 26.80 -50.56
C GLY A 658 27.52 26.84 -51.27
N GLN A 659 27.58 26.15 -52.42
CA GLN A 659 28.60 26.17 -53.48
C GLN A 659 29.73 25.14 -53.44
N ALA A 660 29.50 24.04 -54.18
CA ALA A 660 30.47 23.54 -55.16
C ALA A 660 29.72 22.86 -56.32
N LYS A 661 29.59 23.58 -57.45
CA LYS A 661 29.42 23.01 -58.79
C LYS A 661 30.70 23.32 -59.56
N GLY A 662 31.33 22.32 -60.17
CA GLY A 662 32.30 22.57 -61.23
C GLY A 662 33.28 21.43 -61.53
N ARG A 663 32.98 20.71 -62.62
CA ARG A 663 33.79 19.77 -63.42
C ARG A 663 33.74 18.30 -63.05
#